data_AF-A0A7I7MMA3-F1
#
_entry.id   AF-A0A7I7MMA3-F1
#
_cell.length_a   1.000
_cell.length_b   1.000
_cell.length_c   1.000
_cell.angle_alpha   90.00
_cell.angle_beta   90.00
_cell.angle_gamma   90.00
#
_symmetry.space_group_name_H-M   'P 1'
#
loop_
_entity.id
_entity.type
_entity.pdbx_description
1 polymer ?
#
loop_
_entity_poly.entity_id
_entity_poly.type
_entity_poly.pdbx_seq_one_letter_code
_entity_poly.pdbx_strand_id
1 'polypeptide(L)'
;MTAQPFTATITGSPRIGPRRELKRATEGYWAGRTSRADLEAVAATLRRDTWSDLAAAGLDSVPVNTFSYYDQMLDTAVLLGALPPRVTEISDDLDRYFAAARGNDQIAPLEMTKWFDTNYHYLVPEIGPSTRFTLHPDKVLAELKEAQELGIPARPVVIGPITFLLLSKAVDGAGAPIGRLEELVPVYSELLSLLAANGAAWVQLDEPALVTDISPDAPALAERLYTALGSLANRPALFVATYFGDPGAALAALARTPVEAVGVDLVAGAHTAVAGVPELAGKTLVAGVVDGRNVWRTDLEAALSKLATLLGSAAAVAVSTSCSTLHVPYSLALETGLDDNLRSWLAFGAEKVREVVVLARALRDGRDAVADEIAASNAAVASRKRDPRLRNGQVRARIESIVASGAHRGEAARRRASQDARLHLPPLPTTTIGSYPQTSAIRKARAALRAGEIDEAEYVRRMKAEIAEVIALQERLGLDVLVHGEPERNDMVQYFAEQLEGFFATQNGWVQSYGSRCVRPPILYGDVARTRPMTVEWITYAQSLTDKPVKGMLTGPVTILAWSFVRDDQPLADTANQVALAIRDETVDLQSAGIAIIQVDEPALRELLPLRRADQAEYLRWAVGAFRLATSGVADSTQIHTHLCYSEFGEVIGAIADLDADVTSLEAARSHMEVLDDLNAIGFANSVGPGVYDIHSPRVPSAEEMADSLRAAVRAVPAERLWVNPDCGLKTRNVDEVTASLRNMVAAAREVRAGAARAPRPARPGEQTQKPPKTGVFGGFCVCSPGLLRQHLDRHVVVPGLPGDHVGHPDIAALELAGRRVHQPVCLGLPVDGLGVEQHHPHLTGFEAAALLHRLDQLLVVHVAVAEIPPHGGAADPFAVGDDVVVFVMARHRSMRERKQRPAMGIHRAKRVSEVHRDLCSPLAVVALQLRGRHAGDRDDAPVDLVLGGGLDAPQRGVPIAGVIAHGGQKRDLAREQVAHDDDARDHSDQDRDRHRVFHVR
;
A
#
# COMPACT_ATOMS: atom_id res chain seq x y z
N MET A 1 -3.12 -42.11 17.83
CA MET A 1 -2.73 -41.83 19.23
C MET A 1 -2.95 -40.34 19.45
N THR A 2 -3.49 -39.91 20.60
CA THR A 2 -3.56 -38.48 20.93
C THR A 2 -2.14 -37.97 21.15
N ALA A 3 -1.75 -36.88 20.48
CA ALA A 3 -0.46 -36.24 20.72
C ALA A 3 -0.39 -35.75 22.17
N GLN A 4 0.79 -35.80 22.80
CA GLN A 4 0.95 -35.19 24.12
C GLN A 4 0.84 -33.66 23.99
N PRO A 5 0.10 -32.98 24.90
CA PRO A 5 0.12 -31.53 24.99
C PRO A 5 1.54 -31.02 25.27
N PHE A 6 1.94 -29.96 24.58
CA PHE A 6 3.15 -29.20 24.88
C PHE A 6 2.85 -28.11 25.93
N THR A 7 3.88 -27.56 26.57
CA THR A 7 3.75 -26.60 27.69
C THR A 7 4.36 -25.23 27.39
N ALA A 8 5.34 -25.14 26.49
CA ALA A 8 6.09 -23.91 26.19
C ALA A 8 6.38 -23.80 24.68
N THR A 9 5.92 -22.71 24.04
CA THR A 9 6.15 -22.48 22.61
C THR A 9 6.23 -21.01 22.23
N ILE A 10 6.53 -20.73 20.96
CA ILE A 10 6.24 -19.44 20.33
C ILE A 10 5.49 -19.72 19.02
N THR A 11 4.68 -18.79 18.53
CA THR A 11 3.94 -19.01 17.27
C THR A 11 4.80 -18.83 16.02
N GLY A 12 5.94 -18.14 16.12
CA GLY A 12 6.91 -18.02 15.04
C GLY A 12 8.20 -17.28 15.42
N SER A 13 9.19 -17.33 14.53
CA SER A 13 10.56 -16.85 14.73
C SER A 13 11.04 -15.89 13.63
N PRO A 14 11.93 -14.93 13.92
CA PRO A 14 12.54 -14.06 12.91
C PRO A 14 13.58 -14.83 12.06
N ARG A 15 13.67 -14.51 10.77
CA ARG A 15 14.35 -15.33 9.74
C ARG A 15 15.53 -14.68 9.00
N ILE A 16 15.67 -13.36 9.09
CA ILE A 16 16.69 -12.56 8.40
C ILE A 16 18.14 -12.80 8.90
N GLY A 17 18.30 -13.34 10.11
CA GLY A 17 19.57 -13.50 10.83
C GLY A 17 19.93 -12.30 11.73
N PRO A 18 20.58 -12.51 12.90
CA PRO A 18 20.90 -11.45 13.86
C PRO A 18 21.76 -10.30 13.31
N ARG A 19 22.58 -10.55 12.30
CA ARG A 19 23.36 -9.52 11.59
C ARG A 19 22.88 -9.35 10.14
N ARG A 20 21.66 -9.79 9.81
CA ARG A 20 21.05 -9.76 8.48
C ARG A 20 21.82 -10.58 7.44
N GLU A 21 22.21 -11.79 7.83
CA GLU A 21 22.85 -12.80 6.99
C GLU A 21 22.03 -13.11 5.74
N LEU A 22 20.73 -13.42 5.88
CA LEU A 22 19.85 -13.75 4.76
C LEU A 22 19.72 -12.58 3.78
N LYS A 23 19.58 -11.34 4.29
CA LYS A 23 19.53 -10.13 3.46
C LYS A 23 20.73 -10.06 2.49
N ARG A 24 21.95 -10.27 3.00
CA ARG A 24 23.18 -10.23 2.18
C ARG A 24 23.24 -11.36 1.17
N ALA A 25 22.85 -12.57 1.54
CA ALA A 25 22.84 -13.72 0.64
C ALA A 25 21.82 -13.52 -0.49
N THR A 26 20.59 -13.14 -0.16
CA THR A 26 19.50 -12.89 -1.11
C THR A 26 19.82 -11.71 -2.05
N GLU A 27 20.35 -10.59 -1.55
CA GLU A 27 20.80 -9.45 -2.38
C GLU A 27 22.10 -9.72 -3.14
N GLY A 28 22.85 -10.74 -2.74
CA GLY A 28 23.96 -11.30 -3.50
C GLY A 28 23.47 -12.12 -4.67
N TYR A 29 22.48 -12.99 -4.44
CA TYR A 29 21.86 -13.87 -5.44
C TYR A 29 21.18 -13.06 -6.55
N TRP A 30 20.31 -12.10 -6.20
CA TRP A 30 19.66 -11.20 -7.17
C TRP A 30 20.65 -10.34 -8.00
N ALA A 31 21.89 -10.20 -7.53
CA ALA A 31 22.94 -9.46 -8.22
C ALA A 31 23.96 -10.37 -8.94
N GLY A 32 23.72 -11.68 -9.01
CA GLY A 32 24.64 -12.67 -9.61
C GLY A 32 25.97 -12.84 -8.86
N ARG A 33 26.07 -12.40 -7.60
CA ARG A 33 27.28 -12.44 -6.77
C ARG A 33 27.33 -13.61 -5.78
N THR A 34 26.24 -14.33 -5.62
CA THR A 34 26.09 -15.46 -4.68
C THR A 34 25.37 -16.57 -5.41
N SER A 35 25.84 -17.81 -5.33
CA SER A 35 25.17 -18.92 -6.01
C SER A 35 23.91 -19.35 -5.25
N ARG A 36 23.04 -20.12 -5.92
CA ARG A 36 21.86 -20.75 -5.27
C ARG A 36 22.29 -21.59 -4.07
N ALA A 37 23.33 -22.41 -4.22
CA ALA A 37 23.85 -23.26 -3.15
C ALA A 37 24.39 -22.46 -1.95
N ASP A 38 25.05 -21.31 -2.18
CA ASP A 38 25.52 -20.44 -1.09
C ASP A 38 24.35 -19.81 -0.32
N LEU A 39 23.30 -19.37 -1.04
CA LEU A 39 22.07 -18.83 -0.45
C LEU A 39 21.34 -19.91 0.37
N GLU A 40 21.19 -21.12 -0.17
CA GLU A 40 20.60 -22.27 0.50
C GLU A 40 21.41 -22.71 1.74
N ALA A 41 22.74 -22.64 1.67
CA ALA A 41 23.61 -22.94 2.82
C ALA A 41 23.49 -21.90 3.95
N VAL A 42 23.35 -20.60 3.61
CA VAL A 42 23.05 -19.55 4.60
C VAL A 42 21.66 -19.77 5.21
N ALA A 43 20.66 -20.10 4.39
CA ALA A 43 19.30 -20.39 4.86
C ALA A 43 19.25 -21.60 5.81
N ALA A 44 19.87 -22.73 5.45
CA ALA A 44 19.93 -23.93 6.27
C ALA A 44 20.67 -23.69 7.60
N THR A 45 21.75 -22.89 7.59
CA THR A 45 22.45 -22.49 8.81
C THR A 45 21.55 -21.66 9.72
N LEU A 46 20.85 -20.65 9.17
CA LEU A 46 19.92 -19.82 9.95
C LEU A 46 18.75 -20.63 10.55
N ARG A 47 18.20 -21.60 9.81
CA ARG A 47 17.16 -22.51 10.32
C ARG A 47 17.69 -23.37 11.46
N ARG A 48 18.80 -24.09 11.24
CA ARG A 48 19.46 -24.94 12.24
C ARG A 48 19.76 -24.19 13.52
N ASP A 49 20.41 -23.04 13.43
CA ASP A 49 20.81 -22.23 14.57
C ASP A 49 19.56 -21.76 15.34
N THR A 50 18.55 -21.22 14.63
CA THR A 50 17.29 -20.78 15.24
C THR A 50 16.55 -21.90 15.96
N TRP A 51 16.39 -23.07 15.35
CA TRP A 51 15.68 -24.18 15.99
C TRP A 51 16.45 -24.76 17.16
N SER A 52 17.78 -24.84 17.05
CA SER A 52 18.66 -25.31 18.13
C SER A 52 18.61 -24.36 19.33
N ASP A 53 18.67 -23.05 19.11
CA ASP A 53 18.55 -22.04 20.16
C ASP A 53 17.17 -22.08 20.85
N LEU A 54 16.10 -22.26 20.08
CA LEU A 54 14.73 -22.38 20.61
C LEU A 54 14.52 -23.64 21.46
N ALA A 55 15.06 -24.78 21.02
CA ALA A 55 15.01 -26.03 21.79
C ALA A 55 15.93 -25.95 23.03
N ALA A 56 17.14 -25.42 22.90
CA ALA A 56 18.10 -25.25 24.00
C ALA A 56 17.62 -24.24 25.06
N ALA A 57 16.79 -23.26 24.67
CA ALA A 57 16.14 -22.35 25.61
C ALA A 57 15.07 -23.06 26.48
N GLY A 58 14.59 -24.24 26.08
CA GLY A 58 13.63 -25.06 26.83
C GLY A 58 12.21 -25.12 26.27
N LEU A 59 11.98 -24.76 25.00
CA LEU A 59 10.68 -24.97 24.36
C LEU A 59 10.46 -26.46 24.03
N ASP A 60 9.32 -27.00 24.44
CA ASP A 60 8.90 -28.38 24.14
C ASP A 60 8.02 -28.49 22.89
N SER A 61 7.73 -27.36 22.24
CA SER A 61 7.23 -27.30 20.86
C SER A 61 7.86 -26.12 20.12
N VAL A 62 8.69 -26.41 19.10
CA VAL A 62 9.44 -25.42 18.32
C VAL A 62 8.80 -25.25 16.94
N PRO A 63 8.43 -24.03 16.53
CA PRO A 63 7.83 -23.79 15.22
C PRO A 63 8.86 -23.94 14.09
N VAL A 64 8.50 -24.71 13.05
CA VAL A 64 9.28 -24.89 11.81
C VAL A 64 8.44 -24.46 10.60
N ASN A 65 9.03 -24.31 9.41
CA ASN A 65 8.39 -23.68 8.23
C ASN A 65 8.06 -22.17 8.42
N THR A 66 8.56 -21.55 9.50
CA THR A 66 8.53 -20.09 9.71
C THR A 66 9.58 -19.34 8.89
N PHE A 67 10.63 -20.04 8.45
CA PHE A 67 11.63 -19.52 7.55
C PHE A 67 11.02 -19.25 6.16
N SER A 68 11.50 -18.20 5.50
CA SER A 68 11.12 -17.82 4.15
C SER A 68 12.25 -17.01 3.51
N TYR A 69 12.42 -17.13 2.20
CA TYR A 69 13.34 -16.26 1.45
C TYR A 69 12.79 -14.85 1.26
N TYR A 70 11.47 -14.65 1.38
CA TYR A 70 10.83 -13.35 1.19
C TYR A 70 9.62 -13.16 2.11
N ASP A 71 8.57 -13.97 1.94
CA ASP A 71 7.27 -13.82 2.60
C ASP A 71 6.51 -15.15 2.78
N GLN A 72 5.85 -15.33 3.93
CA GLN A 72 5.11 -16.56 4.27
C GLN A 72 3.75 -16.70 3.55
N MET A 73 3.11 -15.61 3.13
CA MET A 73 1.91 -15.69 2.28
C MET A 73 2.28 -16.11 0.87
N LEU A 74 3.40 -15.61 0.33
CA LEU A 74 3.97 -16.15 -0.91
C LEU A 74 4.36 -17.63 -0.76
N ASP A 75 5.01 -18.04 0.33
CA ASP A 75 5.32 -19.47 0.58
C ASP A 75 4.04 -20.33 0.59
N THR A 76 2.95 -19.82 1.16
CA THR A 76 1.63 -20.49 1.14
C THR A 76 1.02 -20.50 -0.27
N ALA A 77 1.18 -19.43 -1.06
CA ALA A 77 0.75 -19.41 -2.45
C ALA A 77 1.51 -20.45 -3.30
N VAL A 78 2.81 -20.66 -3.04
CA VAL A 78 3.58 -21.76 -3.67
C VAL A 78 3.06 -23.13 -3.21
N LEU A 79 2.92 -23.33 -1.90
CA LEU A 79 2.40 -24.57 -1.29
C LEU A 79 1.05 -25.01 -1.87
N LEU A 80 0.21 -24.05 -2.27
CA LEU A 80 -1.13 -24.28 -2.82
C LEU A 80 -1.19 -24.20 -4.36
N GLY A 81 -0.08 -24.04 -5.07
CA GLY A 81 -0.05 -23.94 -6.53
C GLY A 81 -0.69 -22.66 -7.09
N ALA A 82 -0.90 -21.66 -6.23
CA ALA A 82 -1.67 -20.44 -6.48
C ALA A 82 -0.81 -19.26 -6.98
N LEU A 83 0.35 -19.52 -7.57
CA LEU A 83 1.14 -18.49 -8.26
C LEU A 83 0.44 -18.05 -9.57
N PRO A 84 0.52 -16.77 -9.95
CA PRO A 84 -0.16 -16.28 -11.14
C PRO A 84 0.45 -16.86 -12.43
N PRO A 85 -0.33 -17.09 -13.50
CA PRO A 85 0.17 -17.69 -14.75
C PRO A 85 1.41 -16.99 -15.33
N ARG A 86 1.55 -15.67 -15.13
CA ARG A 86 2.68 -14.88 -15.66
C ARG A 86 4.06 -15.29 -15.14
N VAL A 87 4.19 -16.08 -14.07
CA VAL A 87 5.49 -16.60 -13.60
C VAL A 87 5.74 -18.06 -13.98
N THR A 88 4.74 -18.80 -14.48
CA THR A 88 4.85 -20.27 -14.62
C THR A 88 5.86 -20.74 -15.67
N GLU A 89 6.22 -19.88 -16.62
CA GLU A 89 7.22 -20.16 -17.66
C GLU A 89 8.67 -20.16 -17.13
N ILE A 90 8.92 -19.58 -15.95
CA ILE A 90 10.25 -19.58 -15.32
C ILE A 90 10.56 -20.97 -14.77
N SER A 91 11.50 -21.69 -15.38
CA SER A 91 11.78 -23.09 -15.06
C SER A 91 12.32 -23.31 -13.64
N ASP A 92 13.28 -22.49 -13.19
CA ASP A 92 13.83 -22.52 -11.83
C ASP A 92 12.79 -22.04 -10.81
N ASP A 93 12.58 -22.83 -9.75
CA ASP A 93 11.57 -22.59 -8.71
C ASP A 93 11.89 -21.38 -7.82
N LEU A 94 13.17 -21.13 -7.54
CA LEU A 94 13.62 -20.01 -6.71
C LEU A 94 13.59 -18.69 -7.48
N ASP A 95 13.98 -18.70 -8.76
CA ASP A 95 13.82 -17.54 -9.64
C ASP A 95 12.34 -17.25 -9.92
N ARG A 96 11.48 -18.28 -10.06
CA ARG A 96 10.03 -18.13 -10.17
C ARG A 96 9.43 -17.48 -8.93
N TYR A 97 9.85 -17.95 -7.75
CA TYR A 97 9.47 -17.38 -6.45
C TYR A 97 9.86 -15.90 -6.36
N PHE A 98 11.11 -15.54 -6.69
CA PHE A 98 11.54 -14.15 -6.68
C PHE A 98 10.88 -13.30 -7.77
N ALA A 99 10.57 -13.84 -8.95
CA ALA A 99 9.82 -13.10 -9.97
C ALA A 99 8.40 -12.75 -9.50
N ALA A 100 7.72 -13.65 -8.79
CA ALA A 100 6.45 -13.32 -8.13
C ALA A 100 6.64 -12.23 -7.04
N ALA A 101 7.73 -12.30 -6.28
CA ALA A 101 7.99 -11.41 -5.14
C ALA A 101 8.41 -9.98 -5.50
N ARG A 102 9.23 -9.82 -6.54
CA ARG A 102 9.90 -8.54 -6.88
C ARG A 102 9.97 -8.23 -8.37
N GLY A 103 9.38 -9.08 -9.21
CA GLY A 103 9.35 -8.92 -10.67
C GLY A 103 10.72 -9.07 -11.33
N ASN A 104 10.71 -8.88 -12.65
CA ASN A 104 11.88 -8.75 -13.51
C ASN A 104 11.54 -7.81 -14.69
N ASP A 105 12.39 -7.76 -15.72
CA ASP A 105 12.23 -6.84 -16.86
C ASP A 105 10.95 -7.07 -17.69
N GLN A 106 10.28 -8.22 -17.53
CA GLN A 106 9.09 -8.63 -18.30
C GLN A 106 7.86 -8.89 -17.41
N ILE A 107 8.06 -9.27 -16.15
CA ILE A 107 7.00 -9.72 -15.24
C ILE A 107 6.84 -8.75 -14.08
N ALA A 108 5.62 -8.22 -13.94
CA ALA A 108 5.23 -7.43 -12.78
C ALA A 108 5.12 -8.32 -11.51
N PRO A 109 5.60 -7.85 -10.34
CA PRO A 109 5.45 -8.57 -9.08
C PRO A 109 3.97 -8.73 -8.68
N LEU A 110 3.72 -9.52 -7.64
CA LEU A 110 2.47 -9.47 -6.88
C LEU A 110 2.35 -8.11 -6.15
N GLU A 111 1.12 -7.74 -5.83
CA GLU A 111 0.83 -6.61 -4.93
C GLU A 111 1.37 -6.90 -3.52
N MET A 112 1.85 -5.87 -2.82
CA MET A 112 2.43 -5.97 -1.49
C MET A 112 1.69 -5.02 -0.55
N THR A 113 1.15 -5.53 0.56
CA THR A 113 0.38 -4.73 1.54
C THR A 113 0.71 -5.13 2.98
N LYS A 114 0.26 -4.32 3.94
CA LYS A 114 0.54 -4.50 5.37
C LYS A 114 -0.06 -5.81 5.90
N TRP A 115 0.70 -6.53 6.70
CA TRP A 115 0.23 -7.70 7.43
C TRP A 115 -0.48 -7.22 8.69
N PHE A 116 -1.80 -7.10 8.61
CA PHE A 116 -2.65 -6.52 9.65
C PHE A 116 -2.13 -5.13 10.07
N ASP A 117 -2.16 -4.81 11.37
CA ASP A 117 -1.72 -3.54 11.95
C ASP A 117 -0.20 -3.54 12.27
N THR A 118 0.60 -4.28 11.47
CA THR A 118 2.06 -4.37 11.65
C THR A 118 2.82 -3.70 10.51
N ASN A 119 4.06 -3.27 10.77
CA ASN A 119 4.96 -2.76 9.73
C ASN A 119 5.68 -3.87 8.93
N TYR A 120 5.24 -5.12 9.08
CA TYR A 120 5.56 -6.21 8.15
C TYR A 120 4.58 -6.18 6.97
N HIS A 121 5.04 -6.51 5.76
CA HIS A 121 4.21 -6.56 4.56
C HIS A 121 4.27 -7.95 3.94
N TYR A 122 3.13 -8.43 3.47
CA TYR A 122 2.98 -9.69 2.78
C TYR A 122 2.66 -9.47 1.29
N LEU A 123 2.83 -10.50 0.48
CA LEU A 123 2.48 -10.47 -0.94
C LEU A 123 1.08 -11.06 -1.14
N VAL A 124 0.20 -10.26 -1.74
CA VAL A 124 -1.23 -10.58 -1.91
C VAL A 124 -1.38 -11.64 -3.01
N PRO A 125 -1.89 -12.85 -2.72
CA PRO A 125 -2.12 -13.86 -3.73
C PRO A 125 -3.25 -13.45 -4.69
N GLU A 126 -3.07 -13.72 -5.98
CA GLU A 126 -4.04 -13.40 -7.03
C GLU A 126 -4.87 -14.64 -7.41
N ILE A 127 -6.16 -14.61 -7.10
CA ILE A 127 -7.07 -15.74 -7.29
C ILE A 127 -8.07 -15.42 -8.40
N GLY A 128 -7.83 -16.00 -9.58
CA GLY A 128 -8.69 -15.89 -10.76
C GLY A 128 -9.46 -17.18 -11.06
N PRO A 129 -10.38 -17.19 -12.04
CA PRO A 129 -11.15 -18.39 -12.41
C PRO A 129 -10.27 -19.54 -12.96
N SER A 130 -9.08 -19.19 -13.45
CA SER A 130 -8.04 -20.08 -13.96
C SER A 130 -7.20 -20.73 -12.85
N THR A 131 -7.08 -20.12 -11.66
CA THR A 131 -6.28 -20.65 -10.54
C THR A 131 -6.76 -22.07 -10.18
N ARG A 132 -5.82 -23.00 -10.01
CA ARG A 132 -6.05 -24.38 -9.57
C ARG A 132 -5.22 -24.60 -8.32
N PHE A 133 -5.85 -25.07 -7.26
CA PHE A 133 -5.13 -25.38 -6.03
C PHE A 133 -4.56 -26.80 -6.12
N THR A 134 -3.24 -26.92 -5.99
CA THR A 134 -2.48 -28.18 -6.03
C THR A 134 -1.40 -28.15 -4.97
N LEU A 135 -1.19 -29.27 -4.26
CA LEU A 135 -0.25 -29.30 -3.15
C LEU A 135 1.21 -29.39 -3.64
N HIS A 136 2.06 -28.50 -3.12
CA HIS A 136 3.51 -28.50 -3.33
C HIS A 136 4.23 -28.49 -1.96
N PRO A 137 4.30 -29.65 -1.28
CA PRO A 137 4.65 -29.73 0.14
C PRO A 137 6.16 -29.79 0.40
N ASP A 138 7.00 -29.72 -0.64
CA ASP A 138 8.43 -30.01 -0.58
C ASP A 138 9.19 -29.17 0.47
N LYS A 139 8.91 -27.86 0.54
CA LYS A 139 9.52 -26.96 1.54
C LYS A 139 9.21 -27.37 2.98
N VAL A 140 7.92 -27.55 3.29
CA VAL A 140 7.48 -27.84 4.67
C VAL A 140 7.90 -29.24 5.12
N LEU A 141 7.94 -30.22 4.21
CA LEU A 141 8.46 -31.56 4.49
C LEU A 141 9.98 -31.58 4.64
N ALA A 142 10.72 -30.83 3.82
CA ALA A 142 12.17 -30.71 3.95
C ALA A 142 12.59 -30.03 5.28
N GLU A 143 11.93 -28.94 5.66
CA GLU A 143 12.20 -28.27 6.95
C GLU A 143 11.80 -29.12 8.16
N LEU A 144 10.66 -29.83 8.09
CA LEU A 144 10.27 -30.80 9.13
C LEU A 144 11.32 -31.89 9.30
N LYS A 145 11.80 -32.47 8.19
CA LYS A 145 12.83 -33.50 8.19
C LYS A 145 14.16 -32.98 8.76
N GLU A 146 14.62 -31.81 8.32
CA GLU A 146 15.85 -31.18 8.82
C GLU A 146 15.77 -30.97 10.35
N ALA A 147 14.63 -30.50 10.86
CA ALA A 147 14.41 -30.34 12.29
C ALA A 147 14.36 -31.68 13.07
N GLN A 148 13.73 -32.71 12.50
CA GLN A 148 13.69 -34.06 13.09
C GLN A 148 15.07 -34.72 13.14
N GLU A 149 15.91 -34.57 12.11
CA GLU A 149 17.29 -35.05 12.07
C GLU A 149 18.18 -34.38 13.14
N LEU A 150 17.81 -33.17 13.56
CA LEU A 150 18.43 -32.43 14.67
C LEU A 150 17.82 -32.76 16.06
N GLY A 151 16.79 -33.61 16.12
CA GLY A 151 16.10 -33.96 17.38
C GLY A 151 15.18 -32.85 17.94
N ILE A 152 14.80 -31.87 17.12
CA ILE A 152 13.93 -30.75 17.52
C ILE A 152 12.48 -31.23 17.70
N PRO A 153 11.74 -30.79 18.74
CA PRO A 153 10.31 -31.05 18.88
C PRO A 153 9.51 -30.17 17.91
N ALA A 154 9.62 -30.48 16.62
CA ALA A 154 9.17 -29.65 15.51
C ALA A 154 7.63 -29.63 15.37
N ARG A 155 7.07 -28.42 15.25
CA ARG A 155 5.68 -28.14 14.86
C ARG A 155 5.67 -27.30 13.58
N PRO A 156 5.33 -27.85 12.41
CA PRO A 156 5.18 -27.06 11.19
C PRO A 156 4.12 -25.97 11.35
N VAL A 157 4.40 -24.78 10.84
CA VAL A 157 3.48 -23.63 10.78
C VAL A 157 3.09 -23.37 9.33
N VAL A 158 1.79 -23.18 9.06
CA VAL A 158 1.24 -22.83 7.74
C VAL A 158 0.12 -21.80 7.95
N ILE A 159 -0.06 -20.86 7.01
CA ILE A 159 -1.23 -19.96 7.06
C ILE A 159 -2.51 -20.78 6.86
N GLY A 160 -3.56 -20.47 7.63
CA GLY A 160 -4.83 -21.19 7.56
C GLY A 160 -5.63 -20.85 6.28
N PRO A 161 -6.49 -21.77 5.80
CA PRO A 161 -7.27 -21.58 4.57
C PRO A 161 -8.18 -20.34 4.56
N ILE A 162 -8.74 -19.94 5.71
CA ILE A 162 -9.64 -18.77 5.79
C ILE A 162 -8.82 -17.50 5.63
N THR A 163 -7.73 -17.34 6.38
CA THR A 163 -6.81 -16.21 6.28
C THR A 163 -6.18 -16.11 4.90
N PHE A 164 -5.73 -17.22 4.31
CA PHE A 164 -5.16 -17.21 2.97
C PHE A 164 -6.13 -16.61 1.93
N LEU A 165 -7.40 -17.02 1.94
CA LEU A 165 -8.39 -16.53 0.98
C LEU A 165 -8.95 -15.14 1.31
N LEU A 166 -9.10 -14.79 2.59
CA LEU A 166 -9.54 -13.44 2.99
C LEU A 166 -8.48 -12.37 2.74
N LEU A 167 -7.20 -12.74 2.75
CA LEU A 167 -6.06 -11.89 2.39
C LEU A 167 -5.60 -12.07 0.93
N SER A 168 -6.41 -12.71 0.10
CA SER A 168 -6.18 -12.83 -1.35
C SER A 168 -7.03 -11.84 -2.14
N LYS A 169 -6.56 -11.45 -3.32
CA LYS A 169 -7.27 -10.56 -4.25
C LYS A 169 -7.95 -11.36 -5.37
N ALA A 170 -9.19 -11.01 -5.70
CA ALA A 170 -9.85 -11.52 -6.89
C ALA A 170 -9.28 -10.86 -8.15
N VAL A 171 -8.94 -11.67 -9.17
CA VAL A 171 -8.47 -11.17 -10.48
C VAL A 171 -9.29 -11.78 -11.62
N ASP A 172 -9.12 -11.27 -12.84
CA ASP A 172 -9.77 -11.77 -14.07
C ASP A 172 -11.30 -11.90 -13.98
N GLY A 173 -11.95 -11.02 -13.22
CA GLY A 173 -13.41 -11.02 -13.01
C GLY A 173 -13.92 -12.13 -12.08
N ALA A 174 -13.06 -12.75 -11.28
CA ALA A 174 -13.47 -13.66 -10.22
C ALA A 174 -14.33 -12.97 -9.14
N GLY A 175 -15.18 -13.76 -8.46
CA GLY A 175 -15.79 -13.35 -7.20
C GLY A 175 -14.81 -13.37 -6.03
N ALA A 176 -15.26 -12.93 -4.85
CA ALA A 176 -14.43 -12.87 -3.63
C ALA A 176 -13.74 -14.23 -3.34
N PRO A 177 -12.41 -14.28 -3.10
CA PRO A 177 -11.68 -15.56 -3.07
C PRO A 177 -12.14 -16.52 -1.96
N ILE A 178 -12.66 -16.01 -0.84
CA ILE A 178 -13.25 -16.82 0.24
C ILE A 178 -14.39 -17.74 -0.22
N GLY A 179 -15.06 -17.42 -1.33
CA GLY A 179 -16.05 -18.31 -1.96
C GLY A 179 -15.48 -19.63 -2.49
N ARG A 180 -14.14 -19.77 -2.55
CA ARG A 180 -13.43 -20.98 -3.00
C ARG A 180 -12.88 -21.84 -1.86
N LEU A 181 -13.29 -21.58 -0.61
CA LEU A 181 -12.77 -22.28 0.59
C LEU A 181 -12.87 -23.81 0.50
N GLU A 182 -13.96 -24.34 -0.06
CA GLU A 182 -14.18 -25.78 -0.24
C GLU A 182 -13.15 -26.44 -1.19
N GLU A 183 -12.50 -25.67 -2.08
CA GLU A 183 -11.42 -26.18 -2.94
C GLU A 183 -10.10 -26.37 -2.17
N LEU A 184 -9.90 -25.67 -1.05
CA LEU A 184 -8.72 -25.83 -0.20
C LEU A 184 -8.84 -26.99 0.79
N VAL A 185 -10.06 -27.38 1.19
CA VAL A 185 -10.30 -28.51 2.11
C VAL A 185 -9.56 -29.79 1.69
N PRO A 186 -9.63 -30.29 0.44
CA PRO A 186 -8.88 -31.49 0.04
C PRO A 186 -7.36 -31.27 0.04
N VAL A 187 -6.88 -30.09 -0.38
CA VAL A 187 -5.44 -29.76 -0.44
C VAL A 187 -4.81 -29.73 0.95
N TYR A 188 -5.50 -29.13 1.93
CA TYR A 188 -5.07 -29.15 3.33
C TYR A 188 -5.25 -30.54 3.96
N SER A 189 -6.26 -31.33 3.55
CA SER A 189 -6.41 -32.71 4.01
C SER A 189 -5.26 -33.62 3.57
N GLU A 190 -4.77 -33.43 2.35
CA GLU A 190 -3.57 -34.10 1.82
C GLU A 190 -2.31 -33.65 2.57
N LEU A 191 -2.13 -32.33 2.76
CA LEU A 191 -1.02 -31.77 3.54
C LEU A 191 -0.96 -32.35 4.96
N LEU A 192 -2.08 -32.35 5.68
CA LEU A 192 -2.18 -32.92 7.03
C LEU A 192 -1.84 -34.41 7.05
N SER A 193 -2.27 -35.16 6.03
CA SER A 193 -1.93 -36.59 5.89
C SER A 193 -0.44 -36.82 5.65
N LEU A 194 0.20 -35.97 4.83
CA LEU A 194 1.64 -36.00 4.55
C LEU A 194 2.47 -35.56 5.76
N LEU A 195 2.04 -34.55 6.51
CA LEU A 195 2.69 -34.15 7.76
C LEU A 195 2.65 -35.27 8.80
N ALA A 196 1.51 -35.96 8.95
CA ALA A 196 1.38 -37.12 9.84
C ALA A 196 2.29 -38.29 9.42
N ALA A 197 2.31 -38.65 8.13
CA ALA A 197 3.24 -39.65 7.60
C ALA A 197 4.71 -39.22 7.75
N ASN A 198 4.96 -37.92 7.63
CA ASN A 198 6.17 -37.16 7.97
C ASN A 198 6.57 -37.18 9.46
N GLY A 199 5.81 -37.83 10.35
CA GLY A 199 6.11 -37.88 11.79
C GLY A 199 5.86 -36.57 12.55
N ALA A 200 5.14 -35.60 11.98
CA ALA A 200 4.68 -34.44 12.74
C ALA A 200 3.62 -34.86 13.76
N ALA A 201 3.86 -34.59 15.05
CA ALA A 201 2.87 -34.81 16.11
C ALA A 201 1.83 -33.68 16.17
N TRP A 202 2.26 -32.46 15.85
CA TRP A 202 1.47 -31.23 15.89
C TRP A 202 1.69 -30.41 14.61
N VAL A 203 0.68 -29.64 14.20
CA VAL A 203 0.77 -28.60 13.17
C VAL A 203 0.06 -27.34 13.66
N GLN A 204 0.59 -26.18 13.33
CA GLN A 204 -0.02 -24.89 13.56
C GLN A 204 -0.62 -24.34 12.26
N LEU A 205 -1.89 -23.94 12.34
CA LEU A 205 -2.61 -23.25 11.28
C LEU A 205 -2.93 -21.83 11.76
N ASP A 206 -2.30 -20.85 11.13
CA ASP A 206 -2.42 -19.44 11.52
C ASP A 206 -3.70 -18.84 10.93
N GLU A 207 -4.65 -18.48 11.79
CA GLU A 207 -5.91 -17.84 11.40
C GLU A 207 -6.12 -16.43 12.00
N PRO A 208 -5.16 -15.50 11.86
CA PRO A 208 -5.31 -14.13 12.38
C PRO A 208 -6.46 -13.34 11.74
N ALA A 209 -6.97 -13.71 10.55
CA ALA A 209 -8.15 -13.03 9.98
C ALA A 209 -9.38 -13.10 10.90
N LEU A 210 -9.45 -14.10 11.80
CA LEU A 210 -10.54 -14.27 12.77
C LEU A 210 -10.61 -13.19 13.87
N VAL A 211 -9.52 -12.42 14.10
CA VAL A 211 -9.54 -11.28 15.04
C VAL A 211 -10.06 -9.98 14.41
N THR A 212 -10.47 -10.02 13.15
CA THR A 212 -10.87 -8.83 12.36
C THR A 212 -12.35 -8.86 11.97
N ASP A 213 -12.84 -7.74 11.46
CA ASP A 213 -14.20 -7.61 10.91
C ASP A 213 -14.28 -7.78 9.37
N ILE A 214 -13.25 -8.38 8.75
CA ILE A 214 -13.14 -8.57 7.29
C ILE A 214 -14.20 -9.52 6.71
N SER A 215 -14.71 -10.44 7.54
CA SER A 215 -15.80 -11.35 7.16
C SER A 215 -16.82 -11.42 8.30
N PRO A 216 -18.12 -11.12 8.05
CA PRO A 216 -19.16 -11.20 9.08
C PRO A 216 -19.42 -12.65 9.53
N ASP A 217 -19.17 -13.62 8.65
CA ASP A 217 -19.42 -15.05 8.90
C ASP A 217 -18.18 -15.82 9.39
N ALA A 218 -17.10 -15.11 9.78
CA ALA A 218 -15.83 -15.71 10.17
C ALA A 218 -15.94 -16.86 11.20
N PRO A 219 -16.75 -16.78 12.28
CA PRO A 219 -16.92 -17.88 13.22
C PRO A 219 -17.55 -19.12 12.56
N ALA A 220 -18.56 -18.92 11.70
CA ALA A 220 -19.25 -20.03 11.03
C ALA A 220 -18.39 -20.68 9.93
N LEU A 221 -17.53 -19.90 9.26
CA LEU A 221 -16.51 -20.41 8.34
C LEU A 221 -15.49 -21.28 9.08
N ALA A 222 -14.96 -20.78 10.21
CA ALA A 222 -14.02 -21.51 11.06
C ALA A 222 -14.63 -22.83 11.58
N GLU A 223 -15.85 -22.80 12.11
CA GLU A 223 -16.51 -24.00 12.64
C GLU A 223 -16.68 -25.10 11.57
N ARG A 224 -17.09 -24.74 10.34
CA ARG A 224 -17.21 -25.71 9.23
C ARG A 224 -15.85 -26.26 8.80
N LEU A 225 -14.89 -25.39 8.50
CA LEU A 225 -13.57 -25.79 8.00
C LEU A 225 -12.85 -26.70 9.01
N TYR A 226 -12.77 -26.27 10.27
CA TYR A 226 -12.04 -27.01 11.29
C TYR A 226 -12.80 -28.24 11.80
N THR A 227 -14.11 -28.33 11.58
CA THR A 227 -14.84 -29.60 11.69
C THR A 227 -14.39 -30.58 10.61
N ALA A 228 -14.30 -30.15 9.35
CA ALA A 228 -13.86 -31.01 8.25
C ALA A 228 -12.41 -31.49 8.43
N LEU A 229 -11.46 -30.56 8.63
CA LEU A 229 -10.04 -30.90 8.83
C LEU A 229 -9.80 -31.65 10.14
N GLY A 230 -10.48 -31.27 11.23
CA GLY A 230 -10.37 -31.93 12.53
C GLY A 230 -10.90 -33.37 12.52
N SER A 231 -11.84 -33.72 11.64
CA SER A 231 -12.43 -35.06 11.55
C SER A 231 -11.59 -36.06 10.73
N LEU A 232 -10.47 -35.64 10.14
CA LEU A 232 -9.58 -36.53 9.39
C LEU A 232 -8.95 -37.59 10.32
N ALA A 233 -8.95 -38.85 9.86
CA ALA A 233 -8.42 -39.98 10.64
C ALA A 233 -6.88 -40.05 10.68
N ASN A 234 -6.20 -39.50 9.66
CA ASN A 234 -4.74 -39.47 9.55
C ASN A 234 -4.26 -38.01 9.43
N ARG A 235 -3.97 -37.39 10.57
CA ARG A 235 -3.43 -36.03 10.67
C ARG A 235 -2.61 -35.85 11.95
N PRO A 236 -1.70 -34.86 12.03
CA PRO A 236 -1.19 -34.36 13.31
C PRO A 236 -2.32 -33.76 14.16
N ALA A 237 -2.05 -33.51 15.43
CA ALA A 237 -2.88 -32.65 16.26
C ALA A 237 -2.86 -31.21 15.72
N LEU A 238 -4.05 -30.59 15.63
CA LEU A 238 -4.25 -29.26 15.07
C LEU A 238 -4.19 -28.22 16.18
N PHE A 239 -3.30 -27.24 16.00
CA PHE A 239 -3.25 -26.01 16.77
C PHE A 239 -3.69 -24.85 15.86
N VAL A 240 -4.81 -24.19 16.16
CA VAL A 240 -5.25 -22.99 15.41
C VAL A 240 -4.85 -21.74 16.19
N ALA A 241 -3.98 -20.92 15.63
CA ALA A 241 -3.47 -19.72 16.28
C ALA A 241 -4.23 -18.47 15.82
N THR A 242 -4.72 -17.67 16.77
CA THR A 242 -5.27 -16.32 16.52
C THR A 242 -4.43 -15.29 17.28
N TYR A 243 -4.16 -14.15 16.66
CA TYR A 243 -3.28 -13.13 17.23
C TYR A 243 -3.54 -11.72 16.67
N PHE A 244 -2.99 -10.70 17.34
CA PHE A 244 -3.21 -9.25 17.11
C PHE A 244 -4.53 -8.68 17.64
N GLY A 245 -5.35 -9.47 18.35
CA GLY A 245 -6.59 -8.98 18.93
C GLY A 245 -7.47 -10.10 19.50
N ASP A 246 -8.69 -9.74 19.89
CA ASP A 246 -9.67 -10.70 20.40
C ASP A 246 -10.35 -11.48 19.25
N PRO A 247 -10.24 -12.82 19.20
CA PRO A 247 -11.01 -13.65 18.27
C PRO A 247 -12.53 -13.62 18.53
N GLY A 248 -12.98 -13.20 19.71
CA GLY A 248 -14.40 -13.06 20.05
C GLY A 248 -15.19 -14.35 19.80
N ALA A 249 -16.27 -14.27 19.03
CA ALA A 249 -17.12 -15.43 18.70
C ALA A 249 -16.38 -16.57 17.97
N ALA A 250 -15.26 -16.29 17.29
CA ALA A 250 -14.46 -17.32 16.63
C ALA A 250 -13.77 -18.26 17.63
N LEU A 251 -13.50 -17.83 18.87
CA LEU A 251 -12.90 -18.67 19.90
C LEU A 251 -13.80 -19.86 20.27
N ALA A 252 -15.07 -19.59 20.56
CA ALA A 252 -16.05 -20.63 20.87
C ALA A 252 -16.33 -21.53 19.65
N ALA A 253 -16.37 -20.94 18.45
CA ALA A 253 -16.54 -21.67 17.20
C ALA A 253 -15.42 -22.68 16.95
N LEU A 254 -14.15 -22.26 17.08
CA LEU A 254 -12.99 -23.15 17.00
C LEU A 254 -13.03 -24.23 18.09
N ALA A 255 -13.37 -23.85 19.32
CA ALA A 255 -13.43 -24.77 20.46
C ALA A 255 -14.49 -25.88 20.30
N ARG A 256 -15.57 -25.65 19.56
CA ARG A 256 -16.56 -26.70 19.21
C ARG A 256 -16.06 -27.73 18.19
N THR A 257 -15.07 -27.39 17.37
CA THR A 257 -14.53 -28.31 16.35
C THR A 257 -13.57 -29.36 16.93
N PRO A 258 -13.22 -30.44 16.21
CA PRO A 258 -12.28 -31.46 16.68
C PRO A 258 -10.79 -31.04 16.71
N VAL A 259 -10.44 -29.75 16.67
CA VAL A 259 -9.06 -29.29 16.89
C VAL A 259 -8.59 -29.57 18.33
N GLU A 260 -7.31 -29.84 18.52
CA GLU A 260 -6.75 -30.15 19.84
C GLU A 260 -6.32 -28.90 20.61
N ALA A 261 -5.88 -27.84 19.92
CA ALA A 261 -5.43 -26.60 20.55
C ALA A 261 -5.96 -25.33 19.85
N VAL A 262 -6.23 -24.29 20.65
CA VAL A 262 -6.61 -22.96 20.18
C VAL A 262 -5.72 -21.91 20.85
N GLY A 263 -5.17 -20.99 20.06
CA GLY A 263 -4.25 -19.95 20.49
C GLY A 263 -4.92 -18.59 20.57
N VAL A 264 -4.66 -17.87 21.66
CA VAL A 264 -5.21 -16.54 21.94
C VAL A 264 -4.09 -15.58 22.31
N ASP A 265 -4.11 -14.40 21.68
CA ASP A 265 -3.26 -13.28 22.05
C ASP A 265 -3.86 -12.58 23.28
N LEU A 266 -3.19 -12.73 24.42
CA LEU A 266 -3.61 -12.17 25.70
C LEU A 266 -2.88 -10.87 26.04
N VAL A 267 -2.18 -10.28 25.06
CA VAL A 267 -1.53 -8.96 25.13
C VAL A 267 -2.37 -7.93 24.39
N ALA A 268 -2.63 -8.12 23.09
CA ALA A 268 -3.55 -7.30 22.31
C ALA A 268 -5.02 -7.64 22.64
N GLY A 269 -5.35 -8.94 22.72
CA GLY A 269 -6.64 -9.43 23.25
C GLY A 269 -6.64 -9.49 24.78
N ALA A 270 -6.17 -8.42 25.46
CA ALA A 270 -5.99 -8.40 26.91
C ALA A 270 -7.25 -8.80 27.70
N HIS A 271 -8.43 -8.49 27.15
CA HIS A 271 -9.75 -8.71 27.74
C HIS A 271 -10.52 -9.93 27.17
N THR A 272 -9.91 -10.74 26.29
CA THR A 272 -10.57 -11.96 25.74
C THR A 272 -11.09 -12.84 26.89
N ALA A 273 -12.40 -13.10 26.87
CA ALA A 273 -13.13 -13.74 27.97
C ALA A 273 -12.96 -15.27 28.00
N VAL A 274 -11.71 -15.76 27.96
CA VAL A 274 -11.35 -17.19 27.82
C VAL A 274 -12.07 -18.08 28.84
N ALA A 275 -12.07 -17.69 30.12
CA ALA A 275 -12.72 -18.45 31.20
C ALA A 275 -14.26 -18.52 31.09
N GLY A 276 -14.85 -17.71 30.20
CA GLY A 276 -16.28 -17.73 29.88
C GLY A 276 -16.66 -18.63 28.70
N VAL A 277 -15.70 -19.32 28.07
CA VAL A 277 -15.94 -20.21 26.91
C VAL A 277 -15.88 -21.69 27.36
N PRO A 278 -17.02 -22.30 27.75
CA PRO A 278 -17.02 -23.66 28.30
C PRO A 278 -16.56 -24.73 27.31
N GLU A 279 -16.64 -24.48 25.99
CA GLU A 279 -16.19 -25.42 24.96
C GLU A 279 -14.67 -25.63 24.95
N LEU A 280 -13.89 -24.75 25.61
CA LEU A 280 -12.44 -24.93 25.79
C LEU A 280 -12.07 -26.04 26.78
N ALA A 281 -13.00 -26.53 27.61
CA ALA A 281 -12.73 -27.48 28.69
C ALA A 281 -12.04 -28.80 28.22
N GLY A 282 -12.21 -29.18 26.95
CA GLY A 282 -11.56 -30.34 26.33
C GLY A 282 -10.32 -30.02 25.47
N LYS A 283 -9.82 -28.78 25.49
CA LYS A 283 -8.77 -28.26 24.58
C LYS A 283 -7.47 -27.96 25.31
N THR A 284 -6.38 -27.88 24.55
CA THR A 284 -5.17 -27.16 24.96
C THR A 284 -5.33 -25.69 24.61
N LEU A 285 -5.32 -24.81 25.61
CA LEU A 285 -5.26 -23.37 25.41
C LEU A 285 -3.80 -22.95 25.24
N VAL A 286 -3.45 -22.32 24.11
CA VAL A 286 -2.13 -21.72 23.93
C VAL A 286 -2.22 -20.23 24.27
N ALA A 287 -1.79 -19.89 25.48
CA ALA A 287 -1.94 -18.57 26.09
C ALA A 287 -0.77 -17.66 25.68
N GLY A 288 -1.00 -16.78 24.71
CA GLY A 288 -0.04 -15.81 24.22
C GLY A 288 0.12 -14.62 25.16
N VAL A 289 0.89 -14.77 26.24
CA VAL A 289 1.06 -13.77 27.32
C VAL A 289 2.37 -12.97 27.27
N VAL A 290 3.33 -13.39 26.46
CA VAL A 290 4.60 -12.66 26.23
C VAL A 290 4.51 -11.89 24.91
N ASP A 291 4.67 -10.57 24.95
CA ASP A 291 4.42 -9.72 23.77
C ASP A 291 5.40 -10.04 22.60
N GLY A 292 4.90 -10.52 21.47
CA GLY A 292 5.69 -10.78 20.25
C GLY A 292 5.86 -9.57 19.31
N ARG A 293 5.22 -8.42 19.60
CA ARG A 293 5.25 -7.18 18.80
C ARG A 293 6.05 -6.05 19.43
N ASN A 294 6.20 -6.01 20.75
CA ASN A 294 6.89 -4.91 21.44
C ASN A 294 8.06 -5.40 22.29
N VAL A 295 9.04 -4.54 22.57
CA VAL A 295 10.33 -4.92 23.18
C VAL A 295 10.38 -4.80 24.70
N TRP A 296 9.26 -4.57 25.37
CA TRP A 296 9.21 -4.54 26.83
C TRP A 296 9.39 -5.93 27.43
N ARG A 297 10.08 -5.97 28.58
CA ARG A 297 10.15 -7.14 29.46
C ARG A 297 8.75 -7.42 30.00
N THR A 298 8.35 -8.69 29.96
CA THR A 298 7.08 -9.13 30.53
C THR A 298 7.11 -9.00 32.06
N ASP A 299 6.07 -8.41 32.67
CA ASP A 299 5.85 -8.50 34.11
C ASP A 299 5.47 -9.94 34.45
N LEU A 300 6.45 -10.74 34.87
CA LEU A 300 6.28 -12.18 35.07
C LEU A 300 5.28 -12.52 36.18
N GLU A 301 5.12 -11.66 37.20
CA GLU A 301 4.16 -11.87 38.28
C GLU A 301 2.73 -11.63 37.77
N ALA A 302 2.52 -10.57 37.00
CA ALA A 302 1.23 -10.28 36.37
C ALA A 302 0.86 -11.33 35.31
N ALA A 303 1.81 -11.76 34.49
CA ALA A 303 1.61 -12.80 33.48
C ALA A 303 1.30 -14.17 34.13
N LEU A 304 2.03 -14.56 35.19
CA LEU A 304 1.74 -15.79 35.93
C LEU A 304 0.38 -15.72 36.62
N SER A 305 0.01 -14.57 37.20
CA SER A 305 -1.32 -14.35 37.78
C SER A 305 -2.42 -14.51 36.73
N LYS A 306 -2.23 -13.97 35.51
CA LYS A 306 -3.16 -14.15 34.40
C LYS A 306 -3.25 -15.61 33.95
N LEU A 307 -2.12 -16.31 33.81
CA LEU A 307 -2.10 -17.73 33.46
C LEU A 307 -2.82 -18.59 34.50
N ALA A 308 -2.67 -18.28 35.80
CA ALA A 308 -3.33 -19.00 36.87
C ALA A 308 -4.87 -18.92 36.82
N THR A 309 -5.45 -17.84 36.31
CA THR A 309 -6.92 -17.75 36.13
C THR A 309 -7.46 -18.62 34.99
N LEU A 310 -6.59 -19.09 34.08
CA LEU A 310 -6.94 -19.95 32.95
C LEU A 310 -6.93 -21.44 33.32
N LEU A 311 -6.31 -21.80 34.45
CA LEU A 311 -6.27 -23.18 34.94
C LEU A 311 -7.68 -23.68 35.25
N GLY A 312 -8.06 -24.82 34.66
CA GLY A 312 -9.41 -25.38 34.74
C GLY A 312 -10.42 -24.79 33.73
N SER A 313 -10.08 -23.72 33.01
CA SER A 313 -10.87 -23.25 31.85
C SER A 313 -10.64 -24.10 30.59
N ALA A 314 -9.52 -24.84 30.55
CA ALA A 314 -9.12 -25.73 29.48
C ALA A 314 -8.48 -27.01 30.04
N ALA A 315 -8.37 -28.06 29.24
CA ALA A 315 -7.77 -29.34 29.65
C ALA A 315 -6.26 -29.22 29.91
N ALA A 316 -5.59 -28.33 29.17
CA ALA A 316 -4.20 -27.93 29.38
C ALA A 316 -4.02 -26.45 29.03
N VAL A 317 -3.04 -25.79 29.64
CA VAL A 317 -2.62 -24.42 29.30
C VAL A 317 -1.14 -24.46 28.94
N ALA A 318 -0.81 -24.10 27.70
CA ALA A 318 0.55 -23.92 27.22
C ALA A 318 0.87 -22.42 27.18
N VAL A 319 2.08 -22.05 27.56
CA VAL A 319 2.53 -20.65 27.50
C VAL A 319 3.12 -20.35 26.12
N SER A 320 2.78 -19.19 25.57
CA SER A 320 3.30 -18.71 24.29
C SER A 320 3.60 -17.22 24.29
N THR A 321 4.33 -16.78 23.26
CA THR A 321 4.25 -15.39 22.80
C THR A 321 2.86 -15.08 22.22
N SER A 322 2.43 -13.82 22.28
CA SER A 322 1.16 -13.33 21.72
C SER A 322 1.06 -13.55 20.21
N CYS A 323 2.17 -13.33 19.50
CA CYS A 323 2.31 -13.56 18.07
C CYS A 323 3.72 -14.05 17.74
N SER A 324 4.05 -14.13 16.45
CA SER A 324 5.39 -14.46 15.97
C SER A 324 6.41 -13.43 16.45
N THR A 325 7.58 -13.89 16.91
CA THR A 325 8.70 -13.01 17.28
C THR A 325 9.40 -12.37 16.07
N LEU A 326 8.87 -12.58 14.85
CA LEU A 326 9.26 -11.87 13.63
C LEU A 326 9.21 -10.34 13.77
N HIS A 327 8.32 -9.81 14.63
CA HIS A 327 8.05 -8.38 14.77
C HIS A 327 8.94 -7.68 15.82
N VAL A 328 9.81 -8.42 16.52
CA VAL A 328 10.80 -7.87 17.47
C VAL A 328 12.23 -8.23 17.05
N PRO A 329 13.27 -7.53 17.54
CA PRO A 329 14.65 -7.86 17.19
C PRO A 329 15.12 -9.16 17.87
N TYR A 330 16.30 -9.65 17.49
CA TYR A 330 16.80 -10.98 17.92
C TYR A 330 17.17 -11.05 19.41
N SER A 331 18.08 -10.21 19.90
CA SER A 331 18.52 -10.21 21.31
C SER A 331 19.16 -8.87 21.71
N LEU A 332 18.97 -8.48 22.97
CA LEU A 332 19.66 -7.35 23.60
C LEU A 332 21.18 -7.55 23.74
N ALA A 333 21.72 -8.75 23.47
CA ALA A 333 23.16 -9.04 23.61
C ALA A 333 24.06 -8.11 22.76
N LEU A 334 23.56 -7.61 21.63
CA LEU A 334 24.30 -6.75 20.70
C LEU A 334 24.06 -5.23 20.90
N GLU A 335 23.29 -4.84 21.93
CA GLU A 335 22.94 -3.44 22.21
C GLU A 335 23.82 -2.83 23.31
N THR A 336 25.09 -2.53 23.00
CA THR A 336 26.08 -2.06 23.98
C THR A 336 25.87 -0.63 24.48
N GLY A 337 24.98 0.16 23.86
CA GLY A 337 24.73 1.56 24.20
C GLY A 337 23.61 1.82 25.22
N LEU A 338 22.94 0.80 25.73
CA LEU A 338 21.85 0.92 26.70
C LEU A 338 22.38 1.20 28.12
N ASP A 339 21.74 2.12 28.86
CA ASP A 339 21.93 2.23 30.31
C ASP A 339 21.33 1.02 31.06
N ASP A 340 21.86 0.70 32.25
CA ASP A 340 21.47 -0.49 33.01
C ASP A 340 19.96 -0.53 33.34
N ASN A 341 19.35 0.62 33.65
CA ASN A 341 17.92 0.69 33.93
C ASN A 341 17.13 0.36 32.66
N LEU A 342 17.36 1.08 31.55
CA LEU A 342 16.65 0.83 30.29
C LEU A 342 16.88 -0.59 29.77
N ARG A 343 18.11 -1.11 29.85
CA ARG A 343 18.44 -2.51 29.55
C ARG A 343 17.63 -3.49 30.39
N SER A 344 17.40 -3.20 31.67
CA SER A 344 16.59 -4.06 32.54
C SER A 344 15.10 -4.09 32.15
N TRP A 345 14.57 -3.02 31.55
CA TRP A 345 13.15 -2.92 31.18
C TRP A 345 12.80 -3.62 29.86
N LEU A 346 13.81 -4.05 29.11
CA LEU A 346 13.65 -4.58 27.76
C LEU A 346 13.79 -6.11 27.71
N ALA A 347 13.15 -6.69 26.70
CA ALA A 347 13.32 -8.05 26.24
C ALA A 347 13.16 -8.09 24.70
N PHE A 348 14.17 -8.58 23.98
CA PHE A 348 14.05 -8.89 22.54
C PHE A 348 13.68 -10.39 22.37
N GLY A 349 13.64 -10.93 21.15
CA GLY A 349 13.16 -12.29 20.86
C GLY A 349 13.75 -13.39 21.75
N ALA A 350 15.08 -13.45 21.90
CA ALA A 350 15.77 -14.43 22.73
C ALA A 350 15.47 -14.26 24.24
N GLU A 351 15.23 -13.03 24.69
CA GLU A 351 14.79 -12.78 26.08
C GLU A 351 13.35 -13.25 26.28
N LYS A 352 12.45 -12.98 25.33
CA LYS A 352 11.03 -13.37 25.37
C LYS A 352 10.82 -14.89 25.33
N VAL A 353 11.64 -15.61 24.56
CA VAL A 353 11.65 -17.09 24.60
C VAL A 353 11.97 -17.59 26.01
N ARG A 354 12.92 -16.95 26.72
CA ARG A 354 13.21 -17.29 28.12
C ARG A 354 12.05 -16.91 29.06
N GLU A 355 11.36 -15.79 28.83
CA GLU A 355 10.15 -15.41 29.60
C GLU A 355 9.05 -16.47 29.47
N VAL A 356 8.78 -16.98 28.26
CA VAL A 356 7.84 -18.09 28.04
C VAL A 356 8.23 -19.33 28.82
N VAL A 357 9.50 -19.77 28.74
CA VAL A 357 9.97 -20.98 29.42
C VAL A 357 9.92 -20.83 30.95
N VAL A 358 10.24 -19.65 31.48
CA VAL A 358 10.12 -19.33 32.91
C VAL A 358 8.65 -19.42 33.36
N LEU A 359 7.71 -18.83 32.62
CA LEU A 359 6.28 -18.89 32.93
C LEU A 359 5.73 -20.33 32.85
N ALA A 360 6.16 -21.11 31.86
CA ALA A 360 5.77 -22.52 31.74
C ALA A 360 6.34 -23.38 32.90
N ARG A 361 7.60 -23.13 33.30
CA ARG A 361 8.21 -23.74 34.50
C ARG A 361 7.43 -23.37 35.76
N ALA A 362 7.00 -22.12 35.89
CA ALA A 362 6.21 -21.66 37.04
C ALA A 362 4.83 -22.34 37.15
N LEU A 363 4.15 -22.61 36.02
CA LEU A 363 2.87 -23.33 36.01
C LEU A 363 3.02 -24.81 36.37
N ARG A 364 4.11 -25.45 35.92
CA ARG A 364 4.34 -26.89 36.13
C ARG A 364 4.95 -27.22 37.49
N ASP A 365 5.99 -26.48 37.88
CA ASP A 365 6.84 -26.78 39.04
C ASP A 365 6.55 -25.84 40.23
N GLY A 366 5.67 -24.85 40.04
CA GLY A 366 5.28 -23.85 41.04
C GLY A 366 6.10 -22.56 40.98
N ARG A 367 5.54 -21.48 41.53
CA ARG A 367 6.13 -20.13 41.55
C ARG A 367 7.53 -20.09 42.17
N ASP A 368 7.75 -20.85 43.25
CA ASP A 368 9.04 -20.87 43.95
C ASP A 368 10.17 -21.48 43.10
N ALA A 369 9.84 -22.31 42.11
CA ALA A 369 10.81 -22.87 41.18
C ALA A 369 11.46 -21.82 40.26
N VAL A 370 10.90 -20.59 40.17
CA VAL A 370 11.37 -19.47 39.33
C VAL A 370 11.51 -18.16 40.12
N ALA A 371 11.74 -18.25 41.43
CA ALA A 371 11.71 -17.09 42.33
C ALA A 371 12.71 -15.99 41.96
N ASP A 372 13.90 -16.36 41.47
CA ASP A 372 14.96 -15.41 41.09
C ASP A 372 14.61 -14.66 39.79
N GLU A 373 14.06 -15.36 38.79
CA GLU A 373 13.61 -14.74 37.54
C GLU A 373 12.44 -13.78 37.77
N ILE A 374 11.50 -14.15 38.65
CA ILE A 374 10.40 -13.27 39.09
C ILE A 374 10.95 -12.07 39.88
N ALA A 375 11.92 -12.27 40.79
CA ALA A 375 12.52 -11.17 41.55
C ALA A 375 13.24 -10.16 40.64
N ALA A 376 13.95 -10.63 39.61
CA ALA A 376 14.58 -9.77 38.61
C ALA A 376 13.56 -8.98 37.77
N SER A 377 12.46 -9.63 37.35
CA SER A 377 11.32 -8.96 36.70
C SER A 377 10.73 -7.86 37.59
N ASN A 378 10.43 -8.20 38.85
CA ASN A 378 9.83 -7.27 39.81
C ASN A 378 10.75 -6.07 40.11
N ALA A 379 12.06 -6.28 40.15
CA ALA A 379 13.05 -5.21 40.28
C ALA A 379 13.06 -4.28 39.05
N ALA A 380 13.03 -4.83 37.83
CA ALA A 380 12.92 -4.05 36.60
C ALA A 380 11.65 -3.20 36.57
N VAL A 381 10.48 -3.81 36.83
CA VAL A 381 9.18 -3.11 36.91
C VAL A 381 9.19 -2.00 37.97
N ALA A 382 9.76 -2.26 39.16
CA ALA A 382 9.84 -1.28 40.23
C ALA A 382 10.84 -0.14 39.94
N SER A 383 11.91 -0.40 39.19
CA SER A 383 12.83 0.66 38.74
C SER A 383 12.15 1.56 37.71
N ARG A 384 11.52 0.98 36.67
CA ARG A 384 10.79 1.72 35.62
C ARG A 384 9.72 2.63 36.19
N LYS A 385 8.86 2.11 37.08
CA LYS A 385 7.77 2.87 37.73
C LYS A 385 8.24 4.10 38.54
N ARG A 386 9.54 4.22 38.86
CA ARG A 386 10.14 5.32 39.63
C ARG A 386 11.14 6.18 38.84
N ASP A 387 11.48 5.82 37.61
CA ASP A 387 12.47 6.55 36.82
C ASP A 387 11.90 7.93 36.39
N PRO A 388 12.61 9.04 36.65
CA PRO A 388 12.09 10.38 36.37
C PRO A 388 11.91 10.65 34.87
N ARG A 389 12.60 9.91 33.99
CA ARG A 389 12.46 10.05 32.52
C ARG A 389 11.06 9.72 32.03
N LEU A 390 10.25 9.00 32.82
CA LEU A 390 8.87 8.61 32.48
C LEU A 390 7.81 9.62 32.99
N ARG A 391 8.22 10.72 33.65
CA ARG A 391 7.32 11.68 34.33
C ARG A 391 7.78 13.13 34.20
N ASN A 392 7.60 13.74 33.04
CA ASN A 392 7.85 15.15 32.79
C ASN A 392 6.58 15.99 32.99
N GLY A 393 6.44 16.59 34.19
CA GLY A 393 5.29 17.43 34.52
C GLY A 393 5.17 18.72 33.70
N GLN A 394 6.28 19.25 33.16
CA GLN A 394 6.26 20.47 32.34
C GLN A 394 5.65 20.19 30.96
N VAL A 395 6.00 19.06 30.34
CA VAL A 395 5.43 18.60 29.07
C VAL A 395 3.91 18.40 29.22
N ARG A 396 3.47 17.70 30.27
CA ARG A 396 2.05 17.42 30.53
C ARG A 396 1.23 18.71 30.71
N ALA A 397 1.66 19.61 31.59
CA ALA A 397 0.98 20.90 31.80
C ALA A 397 0.90 21.77 30.52
N ARG A 398 1.92 21.71 29.65
CA ARG A 398 1.93 22.43 28.38
C ARG A 398 0.96 21.83 27.36
N ILE A 399 0.87 20.50 27.27
CA ILE A 399 -0.13 19.81 26.44
C ILE A 399 -1.54 20.19 26.91
N GLU A 400 -1.82 20.06 28.21
CA GLU A 400 -3.11 20.40 28.82
C GLU A 400 -3.52 21.85 28.49
N SER A 401 -2.61 22.81 28.64
CA SER A 401 -2.87 24.21 28.32
C SER A 401 -3.17 24.44 26.83
N ILE A 402 -2.50 23.75 25.91
CA ILE A 402 -2.71 23.89 24.47
C ILE A 402 -4.04 23.25 24.08
N VAL A 403 -4.31 22.02 24.54
CA VAL A 403 -5.56 21.30 24.27
C VAL A 403 -6.76 22.08 24.80
N ALA A 404 -6.68 22.64 26.02
CA ALA A 404 -7.73 23.48 26.61
C ALA A 404 -7.98 24.79 25.83
N SER A 405 -6.96 25.35 25.17
CA SER A 405 -7.10 26.52 24.27
C SER A 405 -7.66 26.16 22.87
N GLY A 406 -7.66 24.87 22.52
CA GLY A 406 -8.10 24.33 21.24
C GLY A 406 -7.01 24.28 20.18
N ALA A 407 -6.64 23.08 19.74
CA ALA A 407 -5.67 22.85 18.66
C ALA A 407 -6.33 22.97 17.27
N HIS A 408 -6.56 24.21 16.80
CA HIS A 408 -7.18 24.50 15.50
C HIS A 408 -6.52 25.70 14.80
N ARG A 409 -6.75 25.85 13.49
CA ARG A 409 -6.30 27.00 12.67
C ARG A 409 -7.51 27.82 12.19
N GLY A 410 -7.28 28.94 11.52
CA GLY A 410 -8.35 29.72 10.89
C GLY A 410 -9.09 28.92 9.80
N GLU A 411 -10.27 29.39 9.37
CA GLU A 411 -11.07 28.72 8.32
C GLU A 411 -10.25 28.51 7.03
N ALA A 412 -10.25 27.29 6.48
CA ALA A 412 -9.40 26.90 5.33
C ALA A 412 -9.49 27.86 4.13
N ALA A 413 -10.65 28.46 3.87
CA ALA A 413 -10.82 29.48 2.82
C ALA A 413 -10.01 30.78 3.08
N ARG A 414 -9.91 31.22 4.34
CA ARG A 414 -9.09 32.37 4.74
C ARG A 414 -7.60 32.03 4.67
N ARG A 415 -7.22 30.84 5.13
CA ARG A 415 -5.85 30.33 5.04
C ARG A 415 -5.37 30.30 3.60
N ARG A 416 -6.16 29.68 2.71
CA ARG A 416 -5.91 29.64 1.26
C ARG A 416 -5.69 31.05 0.68
N ALA A 417 -6.60 31.99 0.94
CA ALA A 417 -6.44 33.37 0.47
C ALA A 417 -5.16 34.05 1.00
N SER A 418 -4.75 33.78 2.24
CA SER A 418 -3.50 34.29 2.82
C SER A 418 -2.26 33.62 2.24
N GLN A 419 -2.35 32.33 1.90
CA GLN A 419 -1.28 31.54 1.29
C GLN A 419 -1.07 31.93 -0.18
N ASP A 420 -2.13 32.06 -0.96
CA ASP A 420 -2.08 32.52 -2.36
C ASP A 420 -1.44 33.93 -2.47
N ALA A 421 -1.74 34.79 -1.49
CA ALA A 421 -1.17 36.13 -1.37
C ALA A 421 0.31 36.16 -0.91
N ARG A 422 0.84 35.06 -0.35
CA ARG A 422 2.26 34.94 0.06
C ARG A 422 3.10 34.16 -0.97
N LEU A 423 2.53 33.11 -1.55
CA LEU A 423 3.25 32.11 -2.35
C LEU A 423 3.16 32.37 -3.87
N HIS A 424 2.11 33.06 -4.34
CA HIS A 424 1.89 33.41 -5.75
C HIS A 424 2.04 32.24 -6.75
N LEU A 425 1.63 31.03 -6.33
CA LEU A 425 1.77 29.83 -7.14
C LEU A 425 0.84 29.83 -8.37
N PRO A 426 1.27 29.24 -9.50
CA PRO A 426 0.37 29.00 -10.63
C PRO A 426 -0.64 27.90 -10.30
N PRO A 427 -1.79 27.82 -11.01
CA PRO A 427 -2.66 26.64 -10.97
C PRO A 427 -1.90 25.35 -11.31
N LEU A 428 -2.31 24.21 -10.76
CA LEU A 428 -1.60 22.93 -10.88
C LEU A 428 -0.11 23.01 -10.48
N PRO A 429 0.28 23.60 -9.34
CA PRO A 429 1.70 23.78 -8.98
C PRO A 429 2.42 22.44 -8.83
N THR A 430 3.67 22.40 -9.27
CA THR A 430 4.51 21.19 -9.29
C THR A 430 5.46 21.16 -8.10
N THR A 431 5.57 20.00 -7.46
CA THR A 431 6.49 19.74 -6.35
C THR A 431 6.91 18.26 -6.31
N THR A 432 7.77 17.90 -5.37
CA THR A 432 8.11 16.51 -5.05
C THR A 432 7.88 16.26 -3.56
N ILE A 433 7.74 15.01 -3.14
CA ILE A 433 7.28 14.70 -1.77
C ILE A 433 8.31 15.06 -0.69
N GLY A 434 9.61 14.83 -0.90
CA GLY A 434 10.65 15.12 0.10
C GLY A 434 12.02 14.60 -0.33
N SER A 435 12.36 13.39 0.09
CA SER A 435 13.64 12.74 -0.22
C SER A 435 13.99 12.66 -1.71
N TYR A 436 15.28 12.84 -2.01
CA TYR A 436 15.91 12.61 -3.31
C TYR A 436 16.76 11.31 -3.29
N PRO A 437 17.21 10.78 -4.44
CA PRO A 437 18.03 9.57 -4.54
C PRO A 437 19.16 9.47 -3.50
N GLN A 438 19.14 8.42 -2.68
CA GLN A 438 20.16 8.24 -1.64
C GLN A 438 21.47 7.70 -2.25
N THR A 439 22.31 8.62 -2.73
CA THR A 439 23.55 8.33 -3.47
C THR A 439 24.52 7.43 -2.70
N SER A 440 25.49 6.84 -3.42
CA SER A 440 26.58 6.11 -2.78
C SER A 440 27.50 7.04 -1.98
N ALA A 441 27.60 8.32 -2.36
CA ALA A 441 28.36 9.35 -1.64
C ALA A 441 27.74 9.65 -0.26
N ILE A 442 26.43 9.91 -0.19
CA ILE A 442 25.69 10.07 1.08
C ILE A 442 25.91 8.86 2.00
N ARG A 443 25.76 7.64 1.46
CA ARG A 443 25.94 6.40 2.24
C ARG A 443 27.37 6.23 2.76
N LYS A 444 28.38 6.55 1.95
CA LYS A 444 29.80 6.55 2.35
C LYS A 444 30.10 7.62 3.40
N ALA A 445 29.60 8.85 3.24
CA ALA A 445 29.81 9.93 4.20
C ALA A 445 29.28 9.58 5.60
N ARG A 446 28.06 9.02 5.69
CA ARG A 446 27.50 8.54 6.96
C ARG A 446 28.26 7.34 7.55
N ALA A 447 28.87 6.51 6.71
CA ALA A 447 29.71 5.39 7.17
C ALA A 447 31.04 5.90 7.73
N ALA A 448 31.71 6.81 7.02
CA ALA A 448 32.95 7.46 7.43
C ALA A 448 32.78 8.21 8.77
N LEU A 449 31.69 8.95 8.95
CA LEU A 449 31.39 9.63 10.23
C LEU A 449 31.25 8.62 11.39
N ARG A 450 30.50 7.53 11.19
CA ARG A 450 30.37 6.45 12.20
C ARG A 450 31.67 5.71 12.48
N ALA A 451 32.60 5.68 11.53
CA ALA A 451 33.93 5.08 11.68
C ALA A 451 34.97 6.04 12.28
N GLY A 452 34.63 7.33 12.45
CA GLY A 452 35.58 8.38 12.87
C GLY A 452 36.58 8.79 11.78
N GLU A 453 36.34 8.42 10.52
CA GLU A 453 37.20 8.76 9.37
C GLU A 453 37.01 10.21 8.90
N ILE A 454 35.85 10.82 9.19
CA ILE A 454 35.57 12.24 9.02
C ILE A 454 34.90 12.78 10.28
N ASP A 455 35.06 14.09 10.54
CA ASP A 455 34.35 14.78 11.61
C ASP A 455 32.94 15.25 11.18
N GLU A 456 32.20 15.79 12.14
CA GLU A 456 30.86 16.32 11.92
C GLU A 456 30.84 17.54 10.98
N ALA A 457 31.87 18.38 11.03
CA ALA A 457 31.97 19.57 10.17
C ALA A 457 32.12 19.19 8.68
N GLU A 458 32.97 18.20 8.37
CA GLU A 458 33.13 17.64 7.04
C GLU A 458 31.88 16.89 6.58
N TYR A 459 31.19 16.17 7.49
CA TYR A 459 29.90 15.56 7.17
C TYR A 459 28.85 16.62 6.80
N VAL A 460 28.67 17.66 7.62
CA VAL A 460 27.73 18.77 7.37
C VAL A 460 28.06 19.46 6.05
N ARG A 461 29.34 19.72 5.76
CA ARG A 461 29.78 20.32 4.48
C ARG A 461 29.38 19.46 3.29
N ARG A 462 29.54 18.13 3.37
CA ARG A 462 29.13 17.20 2.30
C ARG A 462 27.61 17.16 2.12
N MET A 463 26.83 17.13 3.20
CA MET A 463 25.36 17.14 3.10
C MET A 463 24.83 18.47 2.54
N LYS A 464 25.44 19.60 2.88
CA LYS A 464 25.12 20.91 2.27
C LYS A 464 25.45 20.96 0.77
N ALA A 465 26.50 20.27 0.31
CA ALA A 465 26.77 20.13 -1.12
C ALA A 465 25.66 19.33 -1.86
N GLU A 466 25.22 18.19 -1.30
CA GLU A 466 24.13 17.39 -1.87
C GLU A 466 22.80 18.19 -1.92
N ILE A 467 22.48 18.99 -0.88
CA ILE A 467 21.34 19.92 -0.88
C ILE A 467 21.45 20.92 -2.04
N ALA A 468 22.62 21.52 -2.26
CA ALA A 468 22.82 22.51 -3.31
C ALA A 468 22.64 21.92 -4.72
N GLU A 469 23.12 20.68 -4.95
CA GLU A 469 22.90 19.96 -6.21
C GLU A 469 21.40 19.66 -6.44
N VAL A 470 20.68 19.25 -5.39
CA VAL A 470 19.24 18.96 -5.43
C VAL A 470 18.41 20.22 -5.70
N ILE A 471 18.71 21.35 -5.05
CA ILE A 471 18.03 22.64 -5.32
C ILE A 471 18.30 23.08 -6.76
N ALA A 472 19.57 23.09 -7.20
CA ALA A 472 19.94 23.51 -8.55
C ALA A 472 19.31 22.60 -9.65
N LEU A 473 19.14 21.31 -9.39
CA LEU A 473 18.44 20.39 -10.30
C LEU A 473 16.95 20.77 -10.44
N GLN A 474 16.27 21.00 -9.32
CA GLN A 474 14.85 21.37 -9.31
C GLN A 474 14.59 22.73 -9.99
N GLU A 475 15.50 23.69 -9.82
CA GLU A 475 15.44 24.97 -10.55
C GLU A 475 15.55 24.76 -12.06
N ARG A 476 16.54 23.97 -12.54
CA ARG A 476 16.70 23.65 -13.96
C ARG A 476 15.49 22.92 -14.56
N LEU A 477 14.86 22.03 -13.79
CA LEU A 477 13.62 21.35 -14.19
C LEU A 477 12.43 22.32 -14.22
N GLY A 478 12.47 23.39 -13.42
CA GLY A 478 11.45 24.42 -13.35
C GLY A 478 10.22 23.99 -12.54
N LEU A 479 10.45 23.25 -11.44
CA LEU A 479 9.44 22.97 -10.41
C LEU A 479 9.02 24.27 -9.69
N ASP A 480 7.80 24.33 -9.17
CA ASP A 480 7.25 25.55 -8.54
C ASP A 480 7.56 25.61 -7.03
N VAL A 481 7.48 24.48 -6.32
CA VAL A 481 7.80 24.35 -4.88
C VAL A 481 8.84 23.24 -4.67
N LEU A 482 9.94 23.56 -3.99
CA LEU A 482 11.13 22.70 -3.91
C LEU A 482 11.26 21.96 -2.57
N VAL A 483 12.17 21.00 -2.51
CA VAL A 483 12.58 20.25 -1.31
C VAL A 483 14.11 20.21 -1.20
N HIS A 484 14.67 20.01 -0.01
CA HIS A 484 16.13 19.90 0.17
C HIS A 484 16.69 18.50 -0.10
N GLY A 485 15.83 17.50 -0.30
CA GLY A 485 16.21 16.12 -0.68
C GLY A 485 16.56 15.19 0.49
N GLU A 486 16.56 15.68 1.73
CA GLU A 486 16.83 14.91 2.96
C GLU A 486 18.16 14.11 2.99
N PRO A 487 19.29 14.60 2.42
CA PRO A 487 20.55 13.84 2.41
C PRO A 487 21.14 13.62 3.81
N GLU A 488 20.76 14.40 4.81
CA GLU A 488 21.14 14.20 6.21
C GLU A 488 20.46 12.97 6.84
N ARG A 489 19.27 12.56 6.36
CA ARG A 489 18.39 11.60 7.07
C ARG A 489 18.62 10.14 6.68
N ASN A 490 18.83 9.29 7.68
CA ASN A 490 18.94 7.84 7.52
C ASN A 490 17.58 7.18 7.29
N ASP A 491 16.60 7.55 8.10
CA ASP A 491 15.22 7.10 8.12
C ASP A 491 14.36 8.24 8.69
N MET A 492 13.09 8.30 8.29
CA MET A 492 12.24 9.45 8.63
C MET A 492 11.82 9.47 10.10
N VAL A 493 11.78 8.32 10.80
CA VAL A 493 11.49 8.29 12.24
C VAL A 493 12.77 8.27 13.07
N GLN A 494 13.81 7.54 12.65
CA GLN A 494 15.07 7.50 13.40
C GLN A 494 15.72 8.89 13.53
N TYR A 495 15.67 9.73 12.49
CA TYR A 495 16.27 11.07 12.52
C TYR A 495 15.70 11.98 13.63
N PHE A 496 14.38 11.91 13.89
CA PHE A 496 13.77 12.67 14.98
C PHE A 496 13.99 12.00 16.33
N ALA A 497 13.88 10.67 16.41
CA ALA A 497 14.11 9.93 17.65
C ALA A 497 15.54 10.12 18.22
N GLU A 498 16.56 10.28 17.36
CA GLU A 498 17.93 10.60 17.78
C GLU A 498 18.12 12.02 18.37
N GLN A 499 17.08 12.87 18.29
CA GLN A 499 17.11 14.28 18.73
C GLN A 499 16.05 14.63 19.77
N LEU A 500 15.29 13.63 20.24
CA LEU A 500 14.23 13.78 21.24
C LEU A 500 14.58 13.02 22.52
N GLU A 501 14.31 13.63 23.67
CA GLU A 501 14.31 12.91 24.95
C GLU A 501 13.17 11.88 24.97
N GLY A 502 13.32 10.85 25.81
CA GLY A 502 12.38 9.74 25.89
C GLY A 502 12.55 8.67 24.79
N PHE A 503 13.49 8.83 23.86
CA PHE A 503 13.82 7.86 22.82
C PHE A 503 15.21 7.22 22.99
N PHE A 504 15.36 5.99 22.49
CA PHE A 504 16.63 5.29 22.32
C PHE A 504 16.73 4.66 20.93
N ALA A 505 17.74 5.04 20.14
CA ALA A 505 18.00 4.44 18.84
C ALA A 505 18.93 3.21 18.98
N THR A 506 18.40 2.02 18.63
CA THR A 506 19.17 0.76 18.70
C THR A 506 20.28 0.69 17.65
N GLN A 507 21.28 -0.16 17.87
CA GLN A 507 22.36 -0.40 16.90
C GLN A 507 22.07 -1.61 16.00
N ASN A 508 21.62 -2.71 16.60
CA ASN A 508 21.39 -4.01 15.99
C ASN A 508 19.92 -4.50 16.12
N GLY A 509 19.02 -3.65 16.63
CA GLY A 509 17.58 -3.89 16.77
C GLY A 509 16.80 -3.98 15.45
N TRP A 510 17.25 -4.82 14.52
CA TRP A 510 16.64 -5.00 13.20
C TRP A 510 15.38 -5.86 13.23
N VAL A 511 14.34 -5.41 12.53
CA VAL A 511 13.07 -6.13 12.28
C VAL A 511 12.84 -6.22 10.77
N GLN A 512 12.31 -7.34 10.28
CA GLN A 512 11.96 -7.47 8.85
C GLN A 512 10.71 -6.64 8.55
N SER A 513 10.74 -5.82 7.50
CA SER A 513 9.56 -5.06 7.05
C SER A 513 8.95 -5.65 5.78
N TYR A 514 9.77 -6.04 4.79
CA TYR A 514 9.34 -6.86 3.65
C TYR A 514 10.56 -7.41 2.92
N GLY A 515 10.48 -8.64 2.40
CA GLY A 515 11.57 -9.26 1.63
C GLY A 515 12.92 -9.12 2.33
N SER A 516 13.94 -8.60 1.63
CA SER A 516 15.26 -8.31 2.21
C SER A 516 15.36 -6.99 3.01
N ARG A 517 14.32 -6.15 3.05
CA ARG A 517 14.34 -4.86 3.75
C ARG A 517 14.03 -5.03 5.24
N CYS A 518 14.90 -4.44 6.06
CA CYS A 518 14.74 -4.39 7.50
C CYS A 518 14.66 -2.92 7.94
N VAL A 519 13.84 -2.67 8.95
CA VAL A 519 13.79 -1.42 9.71
C VAL A 519 14.50 -1.61 11.05
N ARG A 520 14.80 -0.51 11.73
CA ARG A 520 15.40 -0.50 13.06
C ARG A 520 14.63 0.50 13.92
N PRO A 521 13.45 0.12 14.43
CA PRO A 521 12.58 1.01 15.19
C PRO A 521 13.34 1.55 16.42
N PRO A 522 13.27 2.86 16.70
CA PRO A 522 13.73 3.39 17.98
C PRO A 522 12.76 2.97 19.10
N ILE A 523 13.24 2.97 20.32
CA ILE A 523 12.46 2.62 21.52
C ILE A 523 12.01 3.94 22.17
N LEU A 524 10.71 4.19 22.19
CA LEU A 524 10.10 5.33 22.89
C LEU A 524 9.80 4.86 24.33
N TYR A 525 10.69 5.18 25.27
CA TYR A 525 10.68 4.66 26.64
C TYR A 525 10.23 5.66 27.70
N GLY A 526 10.30 6.97 27.42
CA GLY A 526 10.08 8.04 28.40
C GLY A 526 9.01 9.04 28.00
N ASP A 527 8.87 10.12 28.77
CA ASP A 527 8.10 11.29 28.37
C ASP A 527 8.91 12.08 27.33
N VAL A 528 8.30 12.42 26.18
CA VAL A 528 9.01 13.01 25.03
C VAL A 528 9.19 14.52 25.20
N ALA A 529 10.43 15.00 24.99
CA ALA A 529 10.76 16.42 24.98
C ALA A 529 11.79 16.77 23.90
N ARG A 530 11.63 17.94 23.27
CA ARG A 530 12.58 18.49 22.29
C ARG A 530 13.44 19.56 22.96
N THR A 531 14.75 19.34 23.01
CA THR A 531 15.69 20.27 23.68
C THR A 531 16.30 21.32 22.75
N ARG A 532 16.28 21.09 21.43
CA ARG A 532 16.84 21.99 20.40
C ARG A 532 16.11 21.83 19.05
N PRO A 533 16.20 22.82 18.14
CA PRO A 533 15.76 22.66 16.76
C PRO A 533 16.42 21.48 16.05
N MET A 534 15.64 20.73 15.27
CA MET A 534 16.04 19.44 14.65
C MET A 534 16.32 19.54 13.15
N THR A 535 15.70 20.51 12.45
CA THR A 535 15.70 20.62 10.98
C THR A 535 15.99 22.02 10.46
N VAL A 536 15.83 23.04 11.31
CA VAL A 536 15.94 24.47 10.94
C VAL A 536 17.25 24.81 10.21
N GLU A 537 18.40 24.28 10.65
CA GLU A 537 19.69 24.58 9.99
C GLU A 537 19.72 24.13 8.52
N TRP A 538 19.25 22.91 8.24
CA TRP A 538 19.26 22.34 6.88
C TRP A 538 18.33 23.09 5.93
N ILE A 539 17.12 23.41 6.39
CA ILE A 539 16.13 24.07 5.53
C ILE A 539 16.39 25.56 5.34
N THR A 540 16.94 26.27 6.35
CA THR A 540 17.38 27.67 6.18
C THR A 540 18.52 27.76 5.18
N TYR A 541 19.48 26.82 5.22
CA TYR A 541 20.50 26.70 4.19
C TYR A 541 19.87 26.43 2.81
N ALA A 542 18.98 25.44 2.68
CA ALA A 542 18.32 25.12 1.41
C ALA A 542 17.52 26.31 0.83
N GLN A 543 16.75 27.01 1.66
CA GLN A 543 15.97 28.18 1.29
C GLN A 543 16.87 29.39 0.93
N SER A 544 18.11 29.46 1.44
CA SER A 544 19.05 30.52 1.05
C SER A 544 19.62 30.38 -0.37
N LEU A 545 19.39 29.25 -1.04
CA LEU A 545 19.91 28.95 -2.37
C LEU A 545 18.91 29.27 -3.51
N THR A 546 17.69 29.70 -3.21
CA THR A 546 16.62 29.94 -4.20
C THR A 546 15.59 30.93 -3.67
N ASP A 547 15.00 31.73 -4.56
CA ASP A 547 13.84 32.58 -4.25
C ASP A 547 12.50 31.79 -4.22
N LYS A 548 12.50 30.51 -4.64
CA LYS A 548 11.31 29.66 -4.62
C LYS A 548 11.04 29.11 -3.21
N PRO A 549 9.78 28.84 -2.83
CA PRO A 549 9.48 28.19 -1.56
C PRO A 549 10.11 26.79 -1.49
N VAL A 550 10.89 26.54 -0.44
CA VAL A 550 11.42 25.20 -0.10
C VAL A 550 10.63 24.66 1.10
N LYS A 551 10.14 23.41 1.01
CA LYS A 551 9.33 22.79 2.07
C LYS A 551 10.18 22.36 3.25
N GLY A 552 9.83 22.83 4.45
CA GLY A 552 10.29 22.23 5.70
C GLY A 552 9.69 20.84 5.86
N MET A 553 10.50 19.82 6.13
CA MET A 553 10.07 18.41 6.14
C MET A 553 10.10 17.80 7.54
N LEU A 554 8.94 17.37 8.05
CA LEU A 554 8.79 16.68 9.33
C LEU A 554 7.99 15.38 9.17
N THR A 555 8.21 14.44 10.09
CA THR A 555 7.34 13.28 10.25
C THR A 555 6.34 13.57 11.36
N GLY A 556 5.08 13.19 11.14
CA GLY A 556 4.00 13.42 12.08
C GLY A 556 4.06 12.55 13.32
N PRO A 557 3.37 12.96 14.39
CA PRO A 557 3.40 12.28 15.68
C PRO A 557 2.88 10.85 15.62
N VAL A 558 1.88 10.54 14.79
CA VAL A 558 1.30 9.19 14.71
C VAL A 558 2.27 8.23 14.04
N THR A 559 3.04 8.69 13.05
CA THR A 559 4.05 7.89 12.35
C THR A 559 5.32 7.70 13.17
N ILE A 560 5.79 8.73 13.87
CA ILE A 560 6.87 8.58 14.86
C ILE A 560 6.46 7.56 15.93
N LEU A 561 5.20 7.55 16.35
CA LEU A 561 4.67 6.55 17.28
C LEU A 561 4.63 5.14 16.65
N ALA A 562 3.97 4.98 15.50
CA ALA A 562 3.72 3.70 14.83
C ALA A 562 4.99 2.94 14.41
N TRP A 563 6.05 3.65 14.04
CA TRP A 563 7.34 3.04 13.65
C TRP A 563 8.39 3.06 14.76
N SER A 564 7.96 3.32 16.00
CA SER A 564 8.76 3.11 17.20
C SER A 564 8.23 1.92 18.00
N PHE A 565 9.08 1.33 18.83
CA PHE A 565 8.60 0.50 19.93
C PHE A 565 8.09 1.41 21.05
N VAL A 566 6.78 1.55 21.14
CA VAL A 566 6.10 2.48 22.05
C VAL A 566 6.00 1.91 23.45
N ARG A 567 6.25 2.73 24.48
CA ARG A 567 5.99 2.42 25.89
C ARG A 567 4.57 1.92 26.14
N ASP A 568 4.47 0.91 27.00
CA ASP A 568 3.25 0.21 27.42
C ASP A 568 2.71 0.67 28.79
N ASP A 569 3.30 1.69 29.43
CA ASP A 569 2.92 2.16 30.77
C ASP A 569 1.95 3.36 30.81
N GLN A 570 1.50 3.85 29.65
CA GLN A 570 0.47 4.90 29.52
C GLN A 570 -0.29 4.79 28.18
N PRO A 571 -1.45 5.44 28.02
CA PRO A 571 -2.20 5.43 26.75
C PRO A 571 -1.40 5.94 25.54
N LEU A 572 -1.69 5.39 24.35
CA LEU A 572 -1.07 5.83 23.10
C LEU A 572 -1.35 7.31 22.80
N ALA A 573 -2.57 7.79 23.08
CA ALA A 573 -2.97 9.18 22.89
C ALA A 573 -2.09 10.18 23.68
N ASP A 574 -1.76 9.86 24.94
CA ASP A 574 -0.89 10.70 25.77
C ASP A 574 0.52 10.79 25.16
N THR A 575 1.06 9.64 24.73
CA THR A 575 2.37 9.56 24.09
C THR A 575 2.39 10.30 22.74
N ALA A 576 1.33 10.15 21.94
CA ALA A 576 1.16 10.86 20.67
C ALA A 576 1.13 12.39 20.88
N ASN A 577 0.46 12.88 21.93
CA ASN A 577 0.41 14.30 22.26
C ASN A 577 1.78 14.86 22.71
N GLN A 578 2.63 14.06 23.36
CA GLN A 578 4.00 14.47 23.71
C GLN A 578 4.89 14.60 22.46
N VAL A 579 4.83 13.62 21.55
CA VAL A 579 5.50 13.72 20.25
C VAL A 579 4.95 14.90 19.45
N ALA A 580 3.63 15.10 19.44
CA ALA A 580 2.99 16.21 18.75
C ALA A 580 3.43 17.57 19.29
N LEU A 581 3.67 17.72 20.60
CA LEU A 581 4.22 18.94 21.17
C LEU A 581 5.66 19.19 20.69
N ALA A 582 6.50 18.15 20.63
CA ALA A 582 7.85 18.25 20.08
C ALA A 582 7.86 18.67 18.60
N ILE A 583 6.94 18.11 17.79
CA ILE A 583 6.77 18.50 16.39
C ILE A 583 6.14 19.90 16.26
N ARG A 584 5.24 20.32 17.16
CA ARG A 584 4.68 21.68 17.21
C ARG A 584 5.77 22.73 17.39
N ASP A 585 6.72 22.48 18.27
CA ASP A 585 7.83 23.42 18.49
C ASP A 585 8.71 23.54 17.25
N GLU A 586 8.93 22.44 16.53
CA GLU A 586 9.65 22.45 15.26
C GLU A 586 8.86 23.16 14.14
N THR A 587 7.53 22.98 14.02
CA THR A 587 6.72 23.72 13.02
C THR A 587 6.71 25.22 13.29
N VAL A 588 6.68 25.64 14.56
CA VAL A 588 6.77 27.06 14.95
C VAL A 588 8.16 27.63 14.67
N ASP A 589 9.24 26.90 14.96
CA ASP A 589 10.61 27.34 14.67
C ASP A 589 10.87 27.44 13.15
N LEU A 590 10.39 26.47 12.37
CA LEU A 590 10.44 26.49 10.90
C LEU A 590 9.75 27.74 10.32
N GLN A 591 8.53 28.05 10.79
CA GLN A 591 7.84 29.27 10.39
C GLN A 591 8.63 30.53 10.80
N SER A 592 9.19 30.54 12.02
CA SER A 592 9.95 31.68 12.55
C SER A 592 11.26 31.92 11.78
N ALA A 593 11.83 30.87 11.20
CA ALA A 593 12.94 30.91 10.26
C ALA A 593 12.54 31.34 8.83
N GLY A 594 11.29 31.73 8.60
CA GLY A 594 10.77 32.27 7.32
C GLY A 594 10.17 31.23 6.39
N ILE A 595 10.25 29.93 6.71
CA ILE A 595 9.75 28.85 5.85
C ILE A 595 8.24 28.98 5.65
N ALA A 596 7.81 28.99 4.38
CA ALA A 596 6.43 29.30 4.02
C ALA A 596 5.53 28.07 3.86
N ILE A 597 6.13 26.91 3.63
CA ILE A 597 5.44 25.63 3.45
C ILE A 597 6.13 24.61 4.36
N ILE A 598 5.35 23.96 5.23
CA ILE A 598 5.85 22.93 6.14
C ILE A 598 5.02 21.67 5.90
N GLN A 599 5.69 20.58 5.57
CA GLN A 599 5.10 19.28 5.36
C GLN A 599 5.30 18.40 6.58
N VAL A 600 4.21 17.84 7.09
CA VAL A 600 4.19 16.91 8.22
C VAL A 600 3.55 15.62 7.74
N ASP A 601 4.35 14.58 7.54
CA ASP A 601 3.91 13.35 6.87
C ASP A 601 3.37 12.32 7.85
N GLU A 602 2.19 11.76 7.55
CA GLU A 602 1.56 10.71 8.37
C GLU A 602 1.34 9.39 7.60
N PRO A 603 2.38 8.82 6.97
CA PRO A 603 2.25 7.62 6.15
C PRO A 603 1.93 6.36 6.96
N ALA A 604 1.90 6.41 8.30
CA ALA A 604 1.50 5.29 9.15
C ALA A 604 0.14 5.50 9.85
N LEU A 605 -0.69 6.46 9.41
CA LEU A 605 -2.03 6.71 9.97
C LEU A 605 -2.97 5.49 9.90
N ARG A 606 -2.73 4.52 9.01
CA ARG A 606 -3.47 3.24 8.98
C ARG A 606 -2.80 2.15 9.84
N GLU A 607 -1.53 2.26 10.20
CA GLU A 607 -0.78 1.14 10.81
C GLU A 607 -1.11 0.90 12.28
N LEU A 608 -1.59 1.91 13.00
CA LEU A 608 -2.12 1.76 14.35
C LEU A 608 -3.65 1.75 14.39
N LEU A 609 -4.32 1.68 13.23
CA LEU A 609 -5.78 1.59 13.14
C LEU A 609 -6.22 0.22 13.67
N PRO A 610 -7.08 0.14 14.72
CA PRO A 610 -7.53 -1.12 15.26
C PRO A 610 -8.23 -2.02 14.23
N LEU A 611 -7.96 -3.33 14.32
CA LEU A 611 -8.50 -4.36 13.41
C LEU A 611 -10.02 -4.59 13.55
N ARG A 612 -10.61 -4.14 14.66
CA ARG A 612 -12.04 -4.13 14.93
C ARG A 612 -12.59 -2.71 14.70
N ARG A 613 -13.66 -2.59 13.90
CA ARG A 613 -14.29 -1.30 13.57
C ARG A 613 -14.82 -0.55 14.79
N ALA A 614 -15.17 -1.27 15.87
CA ALA A 614 -15.64 -0.68 17.12
C ALA A 614 -14.63 0.27 17.76
N ASP A 615 -13.33 -0.04 17.66
CA ASP A 615 -12.25 0.68 18.35
C ASP A 615 -11.62 1.79 17.48
N GLN A 616 -11.83 1.73 16.16
CA GLN A 616 -11.28 2.68 15.18
C GLN A 616 -11.69 4.13 15.45
N ALA A 617 -12.93 4.35 15.90
CA ALA A 617 -13.44 5.69 16.16
C ALA A 617 -12.68 6.40 17.30
N GLU A 618 -12.11 5.66 18.26
CA GLU A 618 -11.27 6.26 19.31
C GLU A 618 -9.87 6.57 18.82
N TYR A 619 -9.27 5.62 18.10
CA TYR A 619 -7.98 5.81 17.45
C TYR A 619 -7.96 7.07 16.58
N LEU A 620 -8.89 7.20 15.64
CA LEU A 620 -8.92 8.32 14.69
C LEU A 620 -9.10 9.67 15.40
N ARG A 621 -9.88 9.74 16.49
CA ARG A 621 -10.04 10.99 17.28
C ARG A 621 -8.70 11.49 17.83
N TRP A 622 -7.92 10.62 18.48
CA TRP A 622 -6.65 11.07 19.07
C TRP A 622 -5.54 11.21 18.02
N ALA A 623 -5.53 10.39 16.97
CA ALA A 623 -4.55 10.47 15.89
C ALA A 623 -4.65 11.81 15.14
N VAL A 624 -5.87 12.20 14.74
CA VAL A 624 -6.17 13.53 14.19
C VAL A 624 -5.83 14.63 15.20
N GLY A 625 -6.21 14.44 16.48
CA GLY A 625 -5.94 15.41 17.54
C GLY A 625 -4.45 15.71 17.71
N ALA A 626 -3.60 14.68 17.70
CA ALA A 626 -2.14 14.80 17.77
C ALA A 626 -1.58 15.52 16.54
N PHE A 627 -2.03 15.17 15.32
CA PHE A 627 -1.62 15.87 14.10
C PHE A 627 -2.00 17.37 14.13
N ARG A 628 -3.24 17.69 14.54
CA ARG A 628 -3.70 19.07 14.72
C ARG A 628 -2.91 19.80 15.81
N LEU A 629 -2.52 19.14 16.89
CA LEU A 629 -1.65 19.72 17.93
C LEU A 629 -0.27 20.08 17.37
N ALA A 630 0.31 19.20 16.55
CA ALA A 630 1.60 19.42 15.89
C ALA A 630 1.59 20.57 14.85
N THR A 631 0.45 20.84 14.21
CA THR A 631 0.36 21.74 13.05
C THR A 631 -0.37 23.07 13.32
N SER A 632 -1.20 23.17 14.36
CA SER A 632 -1.94 24.41 14.72
C SER A 632 -1.09 25.48 15.44
N GLY A 633 0.24 25.39 15.39
CA GLY A 633 1.15 26.43 15.90
C GLY A 633 1.44 27.55 14.89
N VAL A 634 1.11 27.33 13.61
CA VAL A 634 1.48 28.23 12.51
C VAL A 634 0.35 29.21 12.15
N ALA A 635 0.73 30.35 11.58
CA ALA A 635 -0.19 31.35 11.06
C ALA A 635 -0.92 30.85 9.80
N ASP A 636 -2.06 31.47 9.50
CA ASP A 636 -2.87 31.17 8.30
C ASP A 636 -2.09 31.31 6.98
N SER A 637 -1.08 32.19 6.95
CA SER A 637 -0.19 32.43 5.78
C SER A 637 0.93 31.38 5.61
N THR A 638 1.08 30.42 6.52
CA THR A 638 2.00 29.29 6.39
C THR A 638 1.19 28.07 5.97
N GLN A 639 1.63 27.38 4.93
CA GLN A 639 0.90 26.26 4.35
C GLN A 639 1.35 24.94 4.99
N ILE A 640 0.41 24.18 5.54
CA ILE A 640 0.66 22.83 6.05
C ILE A 640 0.37 21.81 4.94
N HIS A 641 1.39 21.03 4.58
CA HIS A 641 1.27 19.88 3.69
C HIS A 641 1.26 18.59 4.52
N THR A 642 0.65 17.53 4.00
CA THR A 642 0.82 16.17 4.52
C THR A 642 0.87 15.16 3.37
N HIS A 643 1.59 14.06 3.58
CA HIS A 643 1.66 12.93 2.65
C HIS A 643 1.19 11.64 3.32
N LEU A 644 0.43 10.82 2.56
CA LEU A 644 -0.10 9.53 2.96
C LEU A 644 0.20 8.48 1.88
N CYS A 645 0.90 7.40 2.26
CA CYS A 645 1.44 6.37 1.34
C CYS A 645 0.49 5.17 1.15
N TYR A 646 -0.75 5.40 0.69
CA TYR A 646 -1.75 4.34 0.54
C TYR A 646 -2.56 4.46 -0.74
N SER A 647 -3.17 3.37 -1.18
CA SER A 647 -4.16 3.31 -2.27
C SER A 647 -5.59 3.14 -1.78
N GLU A 648 -5.79 2.50 -0.63
CA GLU A 648 -7.11 2.24 -0.03
C GLU A 648 -7.48 3.30 1.02
N PHE A 649 -8.20 4.33 0.59
CA PHE A 649 -8.55 5.46 1.44
C PHE A 649 -9.89 5.34 2.17
N GLY A 650 -10.80 4.47 1.72
CA GLY A 650 -12.19 4.41 2.17
C GLY A 650 -12.38 4.30 3.69
N GLU A 651 -11.51 3.58 4.40
CA GLU A 651 -11.58 3.41 5.86
C GLU A 651 -11.18 4.66 6.66
N VAL A 652 -10.36 5.54 6.09
CA VAL A 652 -9.75 6.68 6.79
C VAL A 652 -10.07 8.04 6.16
N ILE A 653 -10.84 8.09 5.08
CA ILE A 653 -11.03 9.32 4.27
C ILE A 653 -11.63 10.49 5.08
N GLY A 654 -12.52 10.21 6.04
CA GLY A 654 -13.02 11.22 6.98
C GLY A 654 -11.93 11.79 7.87
N ALA A 655 -11.04 10.93 8.40
CA ALA A 655 -9.90 11.35 9.20
C ALA A 655 -8.90 12.20 8.38
N ILE A 656 -8.72 11.91 7.08
CA ILE A 656 -7.88 12.71 6.17
C ILE A 656 -8.43 14.13 6.00
N ALA A 657 -9.74 14.29 5.83
CA ALA A 657 -10.38 15.61 5.84
C ALA A 657 -10.19 16.30 7.20
N ASP A 658 -10.33 15.54 8.29
CA ASP A 658 -10.13 16.03 9.64
C ASP A 658 -8.67 16.37 9.99
N LEU A 659 -7.64 15.90 9.28
CA LEU A 659 -6.27 16.41 9.51
C LEU A 659 -6.15 17.93 9.32
N ASP A 660 -7.03 18.54 8.53
CA ASP A 660 -7.06 19.97 8.20
C ASP A 660 -5.71 20.51 7.65
N ALA A 661 -4.95 19.63 6.99
CA ALA A 661 -3.82 20.02 6.16
C ALA A 661 -4.32 20.86 4.96
N ASP A 662 -3.59 21.90 4.59
CA ASP A 662 -3.97 22.77 3.48
C ASP A 662 -3.82 22.06 2.13
N VAL A 663 -2.82 21.17 2.02
CA VAL A 663 -2.53 20.32 0.86
C VAL A 663 -2.25 18.89 1.33
N THR A 664 -2.99 17.91 0.78
CA THR A 664 -2.76 16.48 1.04
C THR A 664 -2.25 15.80 -0.23
N SER A 665 -1.07 15.16 -0.16
CA SER A 665 -0.51 14.37 -1.27
C SER A 665 -0.74 12.88 -1.06
N LEU A 666 -1.19 12.18 -2.10
CA LEU A 666 -1.74 10.82 -2.05
C LEU A 666 -1.16 9.98 -3.17
N GLU A 667 -0.89 8.70 -2.92
CA GLU A 667 -0.53 7.76 -4.00
C GLU A 667 -1.75 7.48 -4.88
N ALA A 668 -1.59 7.63 -6.20
CA ALA A 668 -2.70 7.54 -7.15
C ALA A 668 -2.30 6.99 -8.55
N ALA A 669 -1.01 6.94 -8.90
CA ALA A 669 -0.60 6.49 -10.23
C ALA A 669 -0.88 5.00 -10.47
N ARG A 670 -0.90 4.20 -9.39
CA ARG A 670 -1.23 2.76 -9.41
C ARG A 670 -2.72 2.44 -9.37
N SER A 671 -3.55 3.35 -8.84
CA SER A 671 -5.00 3.18 -8.66
C SER A 671 -5.82 3.95 -9.70
N HIS A 672 -5.22 4.31 -10.85
CA HIS A 672 -5.88 4.98 -11.97
C HIS A 672 -6.71 6.24 -11.60
N MET A 673 -6.30 6.96 -10.55
CA MET A 673 -6.99 8.14 -9.98
C MET A 673 -8.36 7.88 -9.31
N GLU A 674 -8.72 6.63 -9.01
CA GLU A 674 -10.02 6.25 -8.40
C GLU A 674 -10.33 7.02 -7.09
N VAL A 675 -9.31 7.28 -6.26
CA VAL A 675 -9.40 8.05 -5.00
C VAL A 675 -10.08 9.43 -5.13
N LEU A 676 -10.05 10.04 -6.32
CA LEU A 676 -10.57 11.39 -6.51
C LEU A 676 -12.11 11.46 -6.45
N ASP A 677 -12.80 10.39 -6.84
CA ASP A 677 -14.26 10.32 -6.76
C ASP A 677 -14.72 10.17 -5.29
N ASP A 678 -13.98 9.39 -4.48
CA ASP A 678 -14.25 9.26 -3.04
C ASP A 678 -14.05 10.59 -2.29
N LEU A 679 -12.96 11.32 -2.58
CA LEU A 679 -12.68 12.64 -1.98
C LEU A 679 -13.76 13.66 -2.34
N ASN A 680 -14.28 13.60 -3.57
CA ASN A 680 -15.41 14.43 -3.99
C ASN A 680 -16.70 14.03 -3.28
N ALA A 681 -16.98 12.73 -3.14
CA ALA A 681 -18.19 12.23 -2.49
C ALA A 681 -18.30 12.67 -1.02
N ILE A 682 -17.18 12.76 -0.29
CA ILE A 682 -17.15 13.29 1.09
C ILE A 682 -17.08 14.81 1.17
N GLY A 683 -17.06 15.53 0.05
CA GLY A 683 -16.99 16.99 0.01
C GLY A 683 -15.65 17.56 0.49
N PHE A 684 -14.53 16.84 0.28
CA PHE A 684 -13.19 17.32 0.64
C PHE A 684 -12.96 18.72 0.05
N ALA A 685 -12.55 19.68 0.89
CA ALA A 685 -12.47 21.12 0.53
C ALA A 685 -11.04 21.66 0.38
N ASN A 686 -10.04 20.94 0.90
CA ASN A 686 -8.64 21.37 0.89
C ASN A 686 -7.94 21.01 -0.43
N SER A 687 -6.67 21.38 -0.61
CA SER A 687 -5.94 21.02 -1.83
C SER A 687 -5.50 19.55 -1.81
N VAL A 688 -5.41 18.94 -2.99
CA VAL A 688 -4.99 17.54 -3.13
C VAL A 688 -3.95 17.39 -4.24
N GLY A 689 -2.94 16.56 -3.99
CA GLY A 689 -1.87 16.20 -4.91
C GLY A 689 -1.85 14.70 -5.19
N PRO A 690 -2.73 14.19 -6.07
CA PRO A 690 -2.71 12.78 -6.45
C PRO A 690 -1.48 12.49 -7.31
N GLY A 691 -0.72 11.46 -6.93
CA GLY A 691 0.53 11.13 -7.59
C GLY A 691 0.35 10.74 -9.06
N VAL A 692 1.18 11.33 -9.94
CA VAL A 692 1.18 11.06 -11.40
C VAL A 692 2.40 10.24 -11.86
N TYR A 693 3.22 9.78 -10.92
CA TYR A 693 4.43 9.00 -11.18
C TYR A 693 4.60 7.94 -10.10
N ASP A 694 4.46 6.66 -10.48
CA ASP A 694 4.81 5.51 -9.64
C ASP A 694 6.31 5.48 -9.36
N ILE A 695 6.68 5.99 -8.18
CA ILE A 695 8.07 6.07 -7.77
C ILE A 695 8.68 4.72 -7.43
N HIS A 696 7.91 3.63 -7.35
CA HIS A 696 8.44 2.29 -7.03
C HIS A 696 8.93 1.54 -8.27
N SER A 697 8.55 2.00 -9.47
CA SER A 697 9.07 1.49 -10.74
C SER A 697 10.32 2.27 -11.20
N PRO A 698 11.33 1.62 -11.81
CA PRO A 698 12.40 2.31 -12.53
C PRO A 698 11.95 2.86 -13.89
N ARG A 699 10.72 2.53 -14.35
CA ARG A 699 10.16 3.03 -15.61
C ARG A 699 9.94 4.56 -15.53
N VAL A 700 10.50 5.27 -16.50
CA VAL A 700 10.21 6.70 -16.72
C VAL A 700 8.85 6.82 -17.46
N PRO A 701 7.81 7.42 -16.86
CA PRO A 701 6.52 7.61 -17.55
C PRO A 701 6.64 8.73 -18.59
N SER A 702 5.83 8.66 -19.66
CA SER A 702 5.81 9.71 -20.68
C SER A 702 5.08 10.98 -20.17
N ALA A 703 5.38 12.13 -20.76
CA ALA A 703 4.65 13.36 -20.44
C ALA A 703 3.15 13.27 -20.82
N GLU A 704 2.81 12.49 -21.85
CA GLU A 704 1.41 12.27 -22.28
C GLU A 704 0.65 11.41 -21.27
N GLU A 705 1.24 10.33 -20.76
CA GLU A 705 0.67 9.50 -19.68
C GLU A 705 0.33 10.36 -18.45
N MET A 706 1.29 11.19 -18.01
CA MET A 706 1.08 12.10 -16.87
C MET A 706 0.03 13.18 -17.19
N ALA A 707 0.01 13.70 -18.42
CA ALA A 707 -0.98 14.69 -18.84
C ALA A 707 -2.40 14.11 -18.85
N ASP A 708 -2.60 12.86 -19.26
CA ASP A 708 -3.90 12.18 -19.18
C ASP A 708 -4.36 11.98 -17.74
N SER A 709 -3.46 11.56 -16.84
CA SER A 709 -3.74 11.49 -15.40
C SER A 709 -4.14 12.85 -14.82
N LEU A 710 -3.45 13.93 -15.20
CA LEU A 710 -3.80 15.30 -14.79
C LEU A 710 -5.13 15.79 -15.39
N ARG A 711 -5.42 15.46 -16.66
CA ARG A 711 -6.73 15.75 -17.29
C ARG A 711 -7.87 14.99 -16.61
N ALA A 712 -7.61 13.77 -16.11
CA ALA A 712 -8.57 13.04 -15.28
C ALA A 712 -8.79 13.76 -13.94
N ALA A 713 -7.70 14.12 -13.24
CA ALA A 713 -7.79 14.84 -11.98
C ALA A 713 -8.57 16.15 -12.10
N VAL A 714 -8.32 16.96 -13.14
CA VAL A 714 -9.00 18.24 -13.39
C VAL A 714 -10.51 18.09 -13.69
N ARG A 715 -10.99 16.90 -14.10
CA ARG A 715 -12.43 16.62 -14.21
C ARG A 715 -13.09 16.37 -12.86
N ALA A 716 -12.34 15.81 -11.91
CA ALA A 716 -12.81 15.53 -10.56
C ALA A 716 -12.68 16.76 -9.65
N VAL A 717 -11.50 17.39 -9.59
CA VAL A 717 -11.18 18.46 -8.63
C VAL A 717 -10.79 19.75 -9.38
N PRO A 718 -11.24 20.94 -8.93
CA PRO A 718 -10.86 22.21 -9.56
C PRO A 718 -9.34 22.42 -9.62
N ALA A 719 -8.84 22.98 -10.73
CA ALA A 719 -7.41 23.11 -11.02
C ALA A 719 -6.64 24.03 -10.05
N GLU A 720 -7.35 24.94 -9.36
CA GLU A 720 -6.84 25.76 -8.26
C GLU A 720 -6.61 25.00 -6.95
N ARG A 721 -7.17 23.78 -6.82
CA ARG A 721 -7.00 22.90 -5.66
C ARG A 721 -6.04 21.74 -5.92
N LEU A 722 -5.80 21.40 -7.18
CA LEU A 722 -4.91 20.29 -7.57
C LEU A 722 -3.44 20.68 -7.55
N TRP A 723 -2.61 19.76 -7.05
CA TRP A 723 -1.14 19.80 -7.11
C TRP A 723 -0.61 18.69 -8.01
N VAL A 724 0.62 18.85 -8.49
CA VAL A 724 1.29 17.87 -9.36
C VAL A 724 2.56 17.37 -8.67
N ASN A 725 2.57 16.09 -8.31
CA ASN A 725 3.65 15.42 -7.59
C ASN A 725 3.78 13.95 -8.00
N PRO A 726 4.92 13.30 -7.69
CA PRO A 726 5.03 11.83 -7.69
C PRO A 726 4.14 11.20 -6.60
N ASP A 727 3.99 9.87 -6.65
CA ASP A 727 3.29 9.11 -5.61
C ASP A 727 3.94 9.31 -4.22
N CYS A 728 5.26 9.09 -4.08
CA CYS A 728 5.98 9.18 -2.81
C CYS A 728 7.39 9.82 -2.98
N GLY A 729 8.26 9.72 -1.97
CA GLY A 729 9.64 10.20 -1.99
C GLY A 729 10.58 9.40 -2.91
N LEU A 730 11.64 10.05 -3.40
CA LEU A 730 12.49 9.55 -4.49
C LEU A 730 13.75 8.82 -4.00
N LYS A 731 13.90 8.61 -2.68
CA LYS A 731 15.05 8.00 -2.00
C LYS A 731 15.60 6.72 -2.64
N THR A 732 14.73 5.89 -3.20
CA THR A 732 15.06 4.55 -3.72
C THR A 732 15.33 4.50 -5.23
N ARG A 733 15.15 5.62 -5.95
CA ARG A 733 15.39 5.73 -7.40
C ARG A 733 16.80 6.24 -7.71
N ASN A 734 17.20 6.16 -8.98
CA ASN A 734 18.46 6.72 -9.46
C ASN A 734 18.28 8.15 -10.01
N VAL A 735 19.38 8.92 -10.09
CA VAL A 735 19.34 10.34 -10.48
C VAL A 735 18.81 10.56 -11.90
N ASP A 736 19.16 9.68 -12.84
CA ASP A 736 18.73 9.78 -14.25
C ASP A 736 17.23 9.51 -14.41
N GLU A 737 16.73 8.44 -13.78
CA GLU A 737 15.30 8.06 -13.70
C GLU A 737 14.46 9.23 -13.17
N VAL A 738 14.91 9.81 -12.05
CA VAL A 738 14.27 10.96 -11.39
C VAL A 738 14.29 12.20 -12.29
N THR A 739 15.44 12.52 -12.86
CA THR A 739 15.60 13.71 -13.71
C THR A 739 14.71 13.65 -14.96
N ALA A 740 14.60 12.48 -15.59
CA ALA A 740 13.73 12.27 -16.74
C ALA A 740 12.25 12.32 -16.36
N SER A 741 11.84 11.61 -15.29
CA SER A 741 10.45 11.54 -14.84
C SER A 741 9.92 12.90 -14.39
N LEU A 742 10.71 13.67 -13.62
CA LEU A 742 10.33 15.02 -13.19
C LEU A 742 10.28 16.03 -14.33
N ARG A 743 11.14 15.90 -15.35
CA ARG A 743 11.06 16.72 -16.57
C ARG A 743 9.72 16.50 -17.30
N ASN A 744 9.32 15.23 -17.43
CA ASN A 744 8.05 14.87 -18.06
C ASN A 744 6.85 15.37 -17.23
N MET A 745 6.93 15.28 -15.91
CA MET A 745 5.90 15.78 -14.99
C MET A 745 5.70 17.31 -15.10
N VAL A 746 6.79 18.08 -15.15
CA VAL A 746 6.70 19.55 -15.34
C VAL A 746 6.19 19.90 -16.75
N ALA A 747 6.56 19.14 -17.77
CA ALA A 747 6.04 19.32 -19.13
C ALA A 747 4.51 19.08 -19.19
N ALA A 748 4.04 17.97 -18.61
CA ALA A 748 2.63 17.62 -18.51
C ALA A 748 1.82 18.69 -17.76
N ALA A 749 2.32 19.17 -16.62
CA ALA A 749 1.69 20.24 -15.86
C ALA A 749 1.56 21.54 -16.69
N ARG A 750 2.61 21.95 -17.41
CA ARG A 750 2.58 23.14 -18.28
C ARG A 750 1.56 23.00 -19.41
N GLU A 751 1.46 21.82 -20.01
CA GLU A 751 0.49 21.53 -21.07
C GLU A 751 -0.96 21.65 -20.56
N VAL A 752 -1.28 20.99 -19.44
CA VAL A 752 -2.64 21.01 -18.86
C VAL A 752 -3.00 22.40 -18.34
N ARG A 753 -2.06 23.16 -17.75
CA ARG A 753 -2.25 24.58 -17.40
C ARG A 753 -2.64 25.43 -18.63
N ALA A 754 -1.96 25.24 -19.76
CA ALA A 754 -2.25 25.98 -20.99
C ALA A 754 -3.62 25.60 -21.61
N GLY A 755 -4.04 24.35 -21.46
CA GLY A 755 -5.39 23.89 -21.82
C GLY A 755 -6.48 24.49 -20.92
N ALA A 756 -6.28 24.43 -19.60
CA ALA A 756 -7.24 24.95 -18.61
C ALA A 756 -7.46 26.47 -18.75
N ALA A 757 -6.40 27.24 -19.04
CA ALA A 757 -6.48 28.68 -19.29
C ALA A 757 -7.29 29.06 -20.55
N ARG A 758 -7.57 28.10 -21.44
CA ARG A 758 -8.37 28.30 -22.67
C ARG A 758 -9.83 27.87 -22.53
N ALA A 759 -10.23 27.24 -21.42
CA ALA A 759 -11.61 26.90 -21.15
C ALA A 759 -12.39 28.17 -20.70
N PRO A 760 -13.61 28.43 -21.21
CA PRO A 760 -14.41 29.54 -20.74
C PRO A 760 -14.83 29.31 -19.28
N ARG A 761 -14.52 30.29 -18.41
CA ARG A 761 -14.96 30.27 -17.01
C ARG A 761 -16.48 30.07 -16.93
N PRO A 762 -16.99 29.15 -16.09
CA PRO A 762 -18.42 29.12 -15.78
C PRO A 762 -18.82 30.45 -15.12
N ALA A 763 -19.96 31.00 -15.53
CA ALA A 763 -20.44 32.27 -15.01
C ALA A 763 -20.73 32.18 -13.50
N ARG A 764 -20.35 33.21 -12.74
CA ARG A 764 -20.69 33.30 -11.31
C ARG A 764 -22.22 33.32 -11.15
N PRO A 765 -22.82 32.55 -10.23
CA PRO A 765 -24.23 32.69 -9.91
C PRO A 765 -24.47 34.07 -9.26
N GLY A 766 -24.99 35.04 -10.01
CA GLY A 766 -25.30 36.37 -9.46
C GLY A 766 -25.45 37.51 -10.47
N GLU A 767 -24.80 37.46 -11.63
CA GLU A 767 -24.94 38.52 -12.64
C GLU A 767 -26.21 38.32 -13.49
N GLN A 768 -27.32 38.88 -13.00
CA GLN A 768 -28.53 39.06 -13.80
C GLN A 768 -28.25 40.06 -14.93
N THR A 769 -28.23 39.57 -16.16
CA THR A 769 -28.17 40.39 -17.37
C THR A 769 -29.46 41.22 -17.51
N GLN A 770 -29.40 42.50 -17.11
CA GLN A 770 -30.48 43.44 -17.41
C GLN A 770 -30.63 43.59 -18.93
N LYS A 771 -31.82 43.30 -19.46
CA LYS A 771 -32.17 43.56 -20.86
C LYS A 771 -32.14 45.08 -21.12
N PRO A 772 -31.64 45.53 -22.29
CA PRO A 772 -31.70 46.94 -22.64
C PRO A 772 -33.16 47.35 -22.96
N PRO A 773 -33.63 48.53 -22.50
CA PRO A 773 -34.89 49.07 -22.97
C PRO A 773 -34.75 49.60 -24.40
N LYS A 774 -35.74 49.31 -25.25
CA LYS A 774 -35.90 50.01 -26.52
C LYS A 774 -36.76 51.26 -26.30
N THR A 775 -36.28 52.43 -26.73
CA THR A 775 -36.97 53.50 -27.51
C THR A 775 -36.35 54.87 -27.24
N GLY A 776 -36.55 55.80 -28.18
CA GLY A 776 -36.43 57.25 -27.92
C GLY A 776 -35.24 57.93 -28.60
N VAL A 777 -35.50 58.54 -29.76
CA VAL A 777 -34.66 59.63 -30.28
C VAL A 777 -34.95 60.89 -29.47
N PHE A 778 -33.92 61.56 -28.95
CA PHE A 778 -33.78 63.02 -28.92
C PHE A 778 -32.33 63.38 -28.51
N GLY A 779 -31.75 64.43 -29.09
CA GLY A 779 -30.33 64.77 -28.92
C GLY A 779 -30.07 66.03 -28.09
N GLY A 780 -28.80 66.36 -27.87
CA GLY A 780 -28.37 67.68 -27.41
C GLY A 780 -27.14 67.70 -26.48
N PHE A 781 -26.07 68.37 -26.93
CA PHE A 781 -24.95 68.96 -26.17
C PHE A 781 -24.01 67.98 -25.39
N CYS A 782 -22.69 67.95 -25.67
CA CYS A 782 -21.63 68.91 -25.26
C CYS A 782 -21.40 68.89 -23.73
N VAL A 783 -20.18 68.72 -23.18
CA VAL A 783 -18.97 69.58 -23.31
C VAL A 783 -17.64 68.77 -23.24
N CYS A 784 -16.54 69.40 -23.65
CA CYS A 784 -15.20 68.87 -23.91
C CYS A 784 -14.23 68.77 -22.70
N SER A 785 -13.30 67.78 -22.74
CA SER A 785 -11.81 67.93 -22.69
C SER A 785 -11.07 68.57 -21.46
N PRO A 786 -9.70 68.56 -21.40
CA PRO A 786 -8.68 67.57 -21.81
C PRO A 786 -7.45 67.41 -20.84
N GLY A 787 -6.55 66.45 -21.15
CA GLY A 787 -5.08 66.59 -20.99
C GLY A 787 -4.41 65.93 -19.75
N LEU A 788 -3.11 65.60 -19.76
CA LEU A 788 -2.12 65.64 -20.84
C LEU A 788 -0.93 64.67 -20.63
N LEU A 789 -0.41 64.17 -21.75
CA LEU A 789 0.88 63.53 -22.07
C LEU A 789 2.11 63.77 -21.16
N ARG A 790 3.00 62.76 -21.12
CA ARG A 790 4.36 62.89 -21.70
C ARG A 790 4.99 61.55 -22.13
N GLN A 791 5.75 61.60 -23.23
CA GLN A 791 6.50 60.50 -23.84
C GLN A 791 8.00 60.69 -23.59
N HIS A 792 8.80 59.62 -23.76
CA HIS A 792 10.12 59.73 -24.39
C HIS A 792 10.37 58.54 -25.31
N LEU A 793 10.86 58.84 -26.52
CA LEU A 793 11.15 57.89 -27.60
C LEU A 793 12.16 58.58 -28.54
N ASP A 794 13.29 57.93 -28.82
CA ASP A 794 14.24 58.22 -29.93
C ASP A 794 15.44 57.25 -29.80
N ARG A 795 16.12 56.77 -30.86
CA ARG A 795 15.73 56.54 -32.26
C ARG A 795 16.72 55.55 -32.93
N HIS A 796 16.35 55.01 -34.09
CA HIS A 796 17.08 53.98 -34.85
C HIS A 796 18.37 54.44 -35.55
N VAL A 797 19.25 53.47 -35.88
CA VAL A 797 19.90 53.35 -37.21
C VAL A 797 19.95 51.87 -37.65
N VAL A 798 19.74 51.64 -38.95
CA VAL A 798 19.90 50.37 -39.72
C VAL A 798 20.64 50.76 -41.02
N VAL A 799 21.53 49.94 -41.60
CA VAL A 799 21.52 49.26 -42.95
C VAL A 799 22.84 48.41 -43.14
N PRO A 800 23.19 47.70 -44.25
CA PRO A 800 23.40 46.24 -44.19
C PRO A 800 24.74 45.68 -44.76
N GLY A 801 24.91 44.34 -44.76
CA GLY A 801 25.91 43.64 -45.58
C GLY A 801 25.90 42.10 -45.45
N LEU A 802 25.88 41.40 -46.59
CA LEU A 802 26.15 39.96 -46.84
C LEU A 802 27.23 39.88 -47.96
N PRO A 803 27.86 38.74 -48.34
CA PRO A 803 27.65 37.33 -47.94
C PRO A 803 28.96 36.52 -47.63
N GLY A 804 28.84 35.21 -47.35
CA GLY A 804 29.80 34.20 -47.86
C GLY A 804 30.64 33.36 -46.87
N ASP A 805 30.27 32.07 -46.75
CA ASP A 805 31.15 30.87 -46.77
C ASP A 805 32.24 30.58 -45.70
N HIS A 806 31.96 29.61 -44.79
CA HIS A 806 32.45 28.21 -44.85
C HIS A 806 32.71 27.50 -43.47
N VAL A 807 31.99 26.37 -43.29
CA VAL A 807 32.38 25.10 -42.61
C VAL A 807 32.61 25.06 -41.08
N GLY A 808 31.88 24.16 -40.39
CA GLY A 808 32.22 23.79 -39.00
C GLY A 808 31.24 22.97 -38.13
N HIS A 809 30.27 22.22 -38.67
CA HIS A 809 29.35 21.37 -37.87
C HIS A 809 29.56 19.87 -38.12
N PRO A 810 29.67 19.03 -37.07
CA PRO A 810 29.33 17.61 -37.12
C PRO A 810 27.93 17.37 -36.52
N ASP A 811 27.04 16.74 -37.29
CA ASP A 811 25.68 16.39 -36.86
C ASP A 811 25.65 15.21 -35.88
N ILE A 812 24.63 15.23 -35.01
CA ILE A 812 24.24 14.11 -34.15
C ILE A 812 23.23 13.23 -34.91
N ALA A 813 23.43 11.91 -34.89
CA ALA A 813 22.58 10.97 -35.62
C ALA A 813 21.14 10.92 -35.08
N ALA A 814 20.17 10.97 -35.99
CA ALA A 814 18.75 10.89 -35.65
C ALA A 814 18.28 9.44 -35.48
N LEU A 815 17.60 9.16 -34.35
CA LEU A 815 16.84 7.93 -34.12
C LEU A 815 15.70 8.18 -33.11
N GLU A 816 14.81 9.12 -33.45
CA GLU A 816 13.49 9.27 -32.82
C GLU A 816 12.39 9.10 -33.88
N LEU A 817 11.16 8.80 -33.42
CA LEU A 817 9.90 8.70 -34.17
C LEU A 817 9.64 7.42 -34.99
N ALA A 818 9.05 6.41 -34.33
CA ALA A 818 7.88 5.68 -34.84
C ALA A 818 7.19 4.89 -33.71
N GLY A 819 5.93 5.19 -33.42
CA GLY A 819 5.19 4.58 -32.30
C GLY A 819 3.67 4.59 -32.42
N ARG A 820 3.12 4.65 -33.65
CA ARG A 820 1.66 4.54 -33.87
C ARG A 820 1.28 3.08 -34.12
N ARG A 821 0.22 2.61 -33.46
CA ARG A 821 -0.28 1.22 -33.53
C ARG A 821 -0.98 0.93 -34.87
N VAL A 822 -0.88 -0.32 -35.33
CA VAL A 822 -1.71 -0.87 -36.43
C VAL A 822 -2.92 -1.58 -35.84
N HIS A 823 -4.07 -1.46 -36.51
CA HIS A 823 -5.28 -2.23 -36.20
C HIS A 823 -5.38 -3.49 -37.09
N GLN A 824 -5.76 -4.62 -36.48
CA GLN A 824 -6.06 -5.94 -37.05
C GLN A 824 -4.87 -6.86 -37.41
N PRO A 825 -4.76 -8.05 -36.77
CA PRO A 825 -3.89 -9.15 -37.23
C PRO A 825 -4.57 -10.00 -38.31
N VAL A 826 -3.77 -10.65 -39.14
CA VAL A 826 -4.22 -11.69 -40.09
C VAL A 826 -3.66 -13.04 -39.65
N CYS A 827 -4.52 -14.01 -39.35
CA CYS A 827 -4.08 -15.37 -39.05
C CYS A 827 -3.83 -16.16 -40.34
N LEU A 828 -2.65 -16.76 -40.46
CA LEU A 828 -2.33 -17.74 -41.49
C LEU A 828 -2.39 -19.15 -40.86
N GLY A 829 -3.29 -19.99 -41.35
CA GLY A 829 -3.33 -21.41 -40.97
C GLY A 829 -2.83 -22.27 -42.13
N LEU A 830 -1.61 -22.83 -42.00
CA LEU A 830 -1.01 -23.99 -42.68
C LEU A 830 0.49 -24.06 -42.30
N PRO A 831 1.15 -25.23 -42.34
CA PRO A 831 2.54 -25.36 -41.88
C PRO A 831 3.53 -24.69 -42.85
N VAL A 832 4.42 -23.88 -42.30
CA VAL A 832 5.45 -23.14 -43.04
C VAL A 832 6.83 -23.53 -42.51
N ASP A 833 7.67 -24.13 -43.36
CA ASP A 833 9.01 -24.60 -42.97
C ASP A 833 10.12 -23.53 -43.16
N GLY A 834 9.78 -22.28 -43.52
CA GLY A 834 10.74 -21.17 -43.61
C GLY A 834 10.21 -19.87 -44.24
N LEU A 835 10.90 -18.75 -44.00
CA LEU A 835 10.64 -17.41 -44.54
C LEU A 835 11.92 -16.84 -45.19
N GLY A 836 11.78 -16.04 -46.25
CA GLY A 836 12.89 -15.37 -46.93
C GLY A 836 12.44 -14.10 -47.66
N VAL A 837 13.37 -13.16 -47.86
CA VAL A 837 13.10 -11.84 -48.45
C VAL A 837 14.09 -11.58 -49.59
N GLU A 838 13.61 -11.27 -50.79
CA GLU A 838 14.46 -10.85 -51.91
C GLU A 838 14.77 -9.35 -51.84
N GLN A 839 15.93 -9.00 -51.28
CA GLN A 839 16.93 -8.08 -51.87
C GLN A 839 18.07 -7.83 -50.88
N HIS A 840 19.31 -8.16 -51.28
CA HIS A 840 20.49 -7.97 -50.43
C HIS A 840 20.94 -6.51 -50.41
N HIS A 841 21.10 -5.92 -49.21
CA HIS A 841 21.89 -4.72 -49.00
C HIS A 841 23.00 -5.00 -47.98
N PRO A 842 24.30 -4.82 -48.30
CA PRO A 842 25.43 -5.43 -47.57
C PRO A 842 25.80 -4.76 -46.23
N HIS A 843 24.89 -4.03 -45.59
CA HIS A 843 25.11 -3.41 -44.26
C HIS A 843 24.27 -4.05 -43.14
N LEU A 844 23.59 -5.17 -43.41
CA LEU A 844 22.78 -5.93 -42.44
C LEU A 844 23.20 -7.41 -42.38
N THR A 845 24.50 -7.66 -42.15
CA THR A 845 25.01 -9.02 -41.91
C THR A 845 26.03 -9.05 -40.77
N GLY A 846 25.53 -9.39 -39.59
CA GLY A 846 26.28 -9.97 -38.49
C GLY A 846 25.31 -10.85 -37.72
N PHE A 847 25.66 -12.13 -37.55
CA PHE A 847 24.83 -13.23 -37.03
C PHE A 847 23.79 -13.82 -38.00
N GLU A 848 24.07 -15.05 -38.45
CA GLU A 848 23.04 -15.96 -38.96
C GLU A 848 22.16 -16.44 -37.79
N ALA A 849 20.86 -16.18 -37.86
CA ALA A 849 19.87 -16.72 -36.92
C ALA A 849 18.97 -17.75 -37.63
N ALA A 850 19.44 -18.99 -37.71
CA ALA A 850 18.64 -20.11 -38.21
C ALA A 850 17.72 -20.67 -37.10
N ALA A 851 16.58 -20.03 -36.88
CA ALA A 851 15.55 -20.54 -35.97
C ALA A 851 14.67 -21.60 -36.66
N LEU A 852 14.83 -22.88 -36.26
CA LEU A 852 13.96 -23.98 -36.67
C LEU A 852 12.64 -23.93 -35.87
N LEU A 853 11.57 -23.44 -36.50
CA LEU A 853 10.22 -23.44 -35.92
C LEU A 853 9.57 -24.82 -36.04
N HIS A 854 9.63 -25.61 -34.97
CA HIS A 854 8.99 -26.93 -34.92
C HIS A 854 7.51 -26.86 -34.50
N ARG A 855 6.62 -26.86 -35.50
CA ARG A 855 5.21 -27.34 -35.44
C ARG A 855 4.39 -27.04 -34.18
N LEU A 856 4.26 -25.76 -33.82
CA LEU A 856 3.16 -25.26 -32.99
C LEU A 856 2.63 -23.95 -33.61
N ASP A 857 1.32 -23.73 -33.56
CA ASP A 857 0.70 -22.51 -34.05
C ASP A 857 1.14 -21.31 -33.19
N GLN A 858 1.89 -20.37 -33.77
CA GLN A 858 2.30 -19.13 -33.11
C GLN A 858 2.06 -17.91 -33.99
N LEU A 859 1.71 -16.79 -33.35
CA LEU A 859 1.41 -15.53 -34.00
C LEU A 859 2.71 -14.78 -34.35
N LEU A 860 3.10 -14.78 -35.63
CA LEU A 860 4.29 -14.04 -36.08
C LEU A 860 3.95 -12.56 -36.31
N VAL A 861 4.55 -11.66 -35.52
CA VAL A 861 4.45 -10.21 -35.69
C VAL A 861 5.74 -9.69 -36.30
N VAL A 862 5.69 -9.20 -37.55
CA VAL A 862 6.84 -8.59 -38.23
C VAL A 862 6.71 -7.07 -38.16
N HIS A 863 7.66 -6.40 -37.50
CA HIS A 863 7.77 -4.94 -37.52
C HIS A 863 8.53 -4.48 -38.78
N VAL A 864 7.93 -3.59 -39.56
CA VAL A 864 8.60 -2.85 -40.63
C VAL A 864 8.47 -1.37 -40.33
N ALA A 865 9.60 -0.68 -40.18
CA ALA A 865 9.61 0.76 -39.97
C ALA A 865 9.37 1.50 -41.30
N VAL A 866 8.41 2.42 -41.31
CA VAL A 866 8.19 3.37 -42.42
C VAL A 866 8.39 4.77 -41.85
N ALA A 867 9.33 5.52 -42.41
CA ALA A 867 9.61 6.89 -41.98
C ALA A 867 8.54 7.86 -42.52
N GLU A 868 7.99 8.70 -41.65
CA GLU A 868 7.03 9.74 -42.02
C GLU A 868 7.77 11.06 -42.32
N ILE A 869 7.63 11.58 -43.54
CA ILE A 869 8.32 12.80 -44.00
C ILE A 869 7.53 14.04 -43.53
N PRO A 870 8.16 15.04 -42.89
CA PRO A 870 7.46 16.24 -42.42
C PRO A 870 6.97 17.12 -43.58
N PRO A 871 5.77 17.74 -43.46
CA PRO A 871 5.18 18.51 -44.55
C PRO A 871 5.74 19.95 -44.60
N HIS A 872 6.64 20.21 -45.55
CA HIS A 872 6.92 21.57 -46.01
C HIS A 872 6.24 21.85 -47.34
N GLY A 873 5.43 22.91 -47.37
CA GLY A 873 4.53 23.22 -48.49
C GLY A 873 5.22 23.95 -49.65
N GLY A 874 4.79 23.61 -50.86
CA GLY A 874 5.19 24.26 -52.12
C GLY A 874 4.69 23.42 -53.29
N ALA A 875 3.84 23.99 -54.15
CA ALA A 875 3.13 23.22 -55.18
C ALA A 875 3.97 23.01 -56.46
N ALA A 876 3.92 21.80 -57.04
CA ALA A 876 3.38 21.55 -58.40
C ALA A 876 3.77 20.15 -58.95
N ASP A 877 2.75 19.40 -59.38
CA ASP A 877 2.81 18.36 -60.43
C ASP A 877 3.64 17.06 -60.16
N PRO A 878 3.46 15.97 -60.96
CA PRO A 878 2.72 14.84 -60.38
C PRO A 878 3.37 13.46 -60.55
N PHE A 879 3.30 12.62 -59.52
CA PHE A 879 3.37 11.17 -59.70
C PHE A 879 2.24 10.47 -58.95
N ALA A 880 1.44 9.71 -59.71
CA ALA A 880 0.33 8.93 -59.22
C ALA A 880 0.70 7.43 -59.19
N VAL A 881 0.61 6.84 -57.99
CA VAL A 881 0.06 5.51 -57.66
C VAL A 881 0.63 4.25 -58.35
N GLY A 882 1.00 3.27 -57.51
CA GLY A 882 1.02 1.82 -57.81
C GLY A 882 2.42 1.19 -57.81
N ASP A 883 2.64 -0.04 -57.32
CA ASP A 883 1.75 -1.04 -56.69
C ASP A 883 2.55 -2.01 -55.77
N ASP A 884 1.84 -2.69 -54.87
CA ASP A 884 2.09 -4.01 -54.23
C ASP A 884 3.48 -4.41 -53.66
N VAL A 885 3.49 -4.73 -52.35
CA VAL A 885 4.48 -5.64 -51.75
C VAL A 885 3.99 -7.09 -51.93
N VAL A 886 4.78 -7.93 -52.61
CA VAL A 886 4.45 -9.33 -52.88
C VAL A 886 5.21 -10.26 -51.93
N VAL A 887 4.48 -11.10 -51.20
CA VAL A 887 5.05 -12.18 -50.36
C VAL A 887 4.81 -13.53 -51.04
N PHE A 888 5.85 -14.35 -51.14
CA PHE A 888 5.76 -15.71 -51.70
C PHE A 888 5.71 -16.76 -50.59
N VAL A 889 4.80 -17.74 -50.74
CA VAL A 889 4.75 -18.95 -49.90
C VAL A 889 5.18 -20.13 -50.77
N MET A 890 6.31 -20.75 -50.43
CA MET A 890 6.91 -21.84 -51.21
C MET A 890 6.51 -23.22 -50.64
N ALA A 891 5.48 -23.83 -51.23
CA ALA A 891 5.11 -25.23 -50.97
C ALA A 891 5.70 -26.17 -52.04
N ARG A 892 6.09 -27.40 -51.66
CA ARG A 892 6.55 -28.40 -52.63
C ARG A 892 5.38 -28.88 -53.51
N HIS A 893 5.46 -28.50 -54.79
CA HIS A 893 4.58 -28.83 -55.92
C HIS A 893 3.26 -28.05 -56.07
N ARG A 894 3.19 -27.33 -57.21
CA ARG A 894 2.09 -26.51 -57.77
C ARG A 894 1.75 -25.21 -57.04
N SER A 895 2.29 -24.12 -57.59
CA SER A 895 1.77 -22.76 -57.41
C SER A 895 0.37 -22.59 -58.02
N MET A 896 -0.58 -22.03 -57.25
CA MET A 896 -1.77 -21.38 -57.81
C MET A 896 -1.87 -19.93 -57.33
N ARG A 897 -2.14 -19.01 -58.25
CA ARG A 897 -2.54 -17.62 -57.96
C ARG A 897 -4.06 -17.57 -57.87
N GLU A 898 -4.60 -17.03 -56.78
CA GLU A 898 -5.97 -16.49 -56.78
C GLU A 898 -5.96 -14.97 -56.61
N ARG A 899 -6.98 -14.32 -57.18
CA ARG A 899 -7.09 -12.87 -57.35
C ARG A 899 -8.46 -12.45 -56.86
N LYS A 900 -8.56 -11.56 -55.85
CA LYS A 900 -9.83 -10.99 -55.39
C LYS A 900 -10.02 -9.53 -55.85
N GLN A 901 -11.27 -9.19 -56.15
CA GLN A 901 -11.68 -7.92 -56.75
C GLN A 901 -12.08 -6.86 -55.70
N ARG A 902 -12.09 -5.59 -56.11
CA ARG A 902 -12.69 -4.46 -55.37
C ARG A 902 -14.22 -4.43 -55.51
N PRO A 903 -14.92 -3.81 -54.55
CA PRO A 903 -15.80 -2.69 -54.89
C PRO A 903 -15.49 -1.42 -54.05
N ALA A 904 -16.13 -0.29 -54.40
CA ALA A 904 -15.75 1.06 -53.96
C ALA A 904 -16.86 1.77 -53.16
N MET A 905 -16.50 2.83 -52.41
CA MET A 905 -17.32 4.05 -52.21
C MET A 905 -16.47 5.24 -51.76
N GLY A 906 -16.92 6.46 -52.07
CA GLY A 906 -16.18 7.71 -51.87
C GLY A 906 -16.78 8.65 -50.81
N ILE A 907 -16.12 9.81 -50.64
CA ILE A 907 -16.44 10.84 -49.64
C ILE A 907 -17.36 11.92 -50.23
N HIS A 908 -18.34 12.41 -49.45
CA HIS A 908 -18.97 13.73 -49.68
C HIS A 908 -19.13 14.54 -48.38
N ARG A 909 -18.91 15.86 -48.47
CA ARG A 909 -19.12 16.87 -47.41
C ARG A 909 -20.57 17.36 -47.37
N ALA A 910 -21.05 17.75 -46.19
CA ALA A 910 -22.08 18.80 -46.02
C ALA A 910 -21.90 19.58 -44.70
N LYS A 911 -22.51 20.78 -44.59
CA LYS A 911 -22.38 21.72 -43.46
C LYS A 911 -23.69 21.82 -42.65
N ARG A 912 -23.55 21.88 -41.30
CA ARG A 912 -24.35 22.60 -40.25
C ARG A 912 -25.91 22.57 -40.25
N VAL A 913 -26.44 22.77 -39.03
CA VAL A 913 -27.84 23.14 -38.65
C VAL A 913 -28.80 21.92 -38.67
N SER A 914 -29.58 21.55 -37.64
CA SER A 914 -29.88 22.14 -36.30
C SER A 914 -30.48 21.12 -35.30
N GLU A 915 -30.33 21.43 -33.99
CA GLU A 915 -31.35 21.28 -32.90
C GLU A 915 -31.63 19.96 -32.11
N VAL A 916 -31.69 20.17 -30.77
CA VAL A 916 -32.49 19.51 -29.70
C VAL A 916 -32.13 18.09 -29.16
N HIS A 917 -31.30 18.09 -28.12
CA HIS A 917 -31.57 17.65 -26.72
C HIS A 917 -32.32 16.32 -26.34
N ARG A 918 -31.56 15.47 -25.60
CA ARG A 918 -31.78 14.98 -24.20
C ARG A 918 -32.52 13.66 -23.86
N ASP A 919 -32.01 13.07 -22.76
CA ASP A 919 -32.57 12.10 -21.78
C ASP A 919 -32.88 10.63 -22.17
N LEU A 920 -32.12 9.69 -21.59
CA LEU A 920 -32.58 8.86 -20.46
C LEU A 920 -31.42 8.05 -19.83
N CYS A 921 -31.51 7.80 -18.51
CA CYS A 921 -30.51 7.07 -17.72
C CYS A 921 -31.14 5.84 -17.03
N SER A 922 -30.27 4.85 -16.74
CA SER A 922 -30.44 3.83 -15.69
C SER A 922 -31.44 2.67 -15.99
N PRO A 923 -31.46 1.57 -15.19
CA PRO A 923 -30.67 0.38 -15.54
C PRO A 923 -31.47 -0.95 -15.43
N LEU A 924 -30.97 -2.08 -15.96
CA LEU A 924 -31.42 -3.41 -15.51
C LEU A 924 -30.54 -4.59 -15.97
N ALA A 925 -30.23 -5.46 -15.00
CA ALA A 925 -29.97 -6.91 -15.05
C ALA A 925 -29.25 -7.55 -16.26
N VAL A 926 -28.05 -8.09 -15.99
CA VAL A 926 -27.49 -9.22 -16.74
C VAL A 926 -27.81 -10.52 -15.99
N VAL A 927 -28.55 -11.43 -16.64
CA VAL A 927 -28.72 -12.82 -16.18
C VAL A 927 -27.68 -13.68 -16.90
N ALA A 928 -26.85 -14.40 -16.14
CA ALA A 928 -25.87 -15.33 -16.71
C ALA A 928 -26.53 -16.68 -17.04
N LEU A 929 -26.18 -17.24 -18.20
CA LEU A 929 -26.56 -18.60 -18.61
C LEU A 929 -25.29 -19.41 -18.88
N GLN A 930 -25.06 -20.47 -18.09
CA GLN A 930 -23.95 -21.40 -18.25
C GLN A 930 -24.29 -22.47 -19.29
N LEU A 931 -23.32 -22.80 -20.15
CA LEU A 931 -23.32 -24.04 -20.94
C LEU A 931 -22.06 -24.85 -20.64
N ARG A 932 -22.26 -26.10 -20.17
CA ARG A 932 -21.23 -27.13 -20.10
C ARG A 932 -21.23 -27.94 -21.40
N GLY A 933 -20.05 -28.30 -21.90
CA GLY A 933 -19.89 -29.29 -22.95
C GLY A 933 -18.60 -30.08 -22.79
N ARG A 934 -18.68 -31.41 -22.74
CA ARG A 934 -17.52 -32.32 -22.91
C ARG A 934 -17.60 -32.96 -24.30
N HIS A 935 -16.45 -32.96 -24.98
CA HIS A 935 -15.96 -33.90 -26.01
C HIS A 935 -16.91 -34.56 -27.05
N ALA A 936 -16.59 -34.23 -28.31
CA ALA A 936 -16.26 -35.14 -29.41
C ALA A 936 -17.33 -36.09 -30.01
N GLY A 937 -17.65 -35.85 -31.29
CA GLY A 937 -18.36 -36.76 -32.19
C GLY A 937 -18.70 -36.05 -33.52
N ASP A 938 -18.44 -36.69 -34.66
CA ASP A 938 -18.60 -36.13 -36.02
C ASP A 938 -20.09 -35.86 -36.42
N ARG A 939 -20.28 -34.71 -37.09
CA ARG A 939 -21.19 -34.43 -38.23
C ARG A 939 -22.72 -34.29 -38.07
N ASP A 940 -23.13 -33.04 -38.34
CA ASP A 940 -24.19 -32.57 -39.25
C ASP A 940 -25.68 -32.68 -38.86
N ASP A 941 -26.23 -31.49 -38.55
CA ASP A 941 -27.56 -30.95 -38.89
C ASP A 941 -28.87 -31.69 -38.50
N ALA A 942 -29.41 -31.36 -37.31
CA ALA A 942 -30.85 -31.18 -37.05
C ALA A 942 -31.08 -30.40 -35.74
N PRO A 943 -32.21 -29.67 -35.57
CA PRO A 943 -32.41 -28.73 -34.47
C PRO A 943 -32.82 -29.39 -33.15
N VAL A 944 -32.52 -28.73 -32.02
CA VAL A 944 -33.08 -29.05 -30.71
C VAL A 944 -33.84 -27.83 -30.17
N ASP A 945 -35.15 -27.97 -30.05
CA ASP A 945 -36.01 -27.01 -29.36
C ASP A 945 -35.65 -26.95 -27.86
N LEU A 946 -35.58 -25.75 -27.31
CA LEU A 946 -35.58 -25.54 -25.86
C LEU A 946 -36.93 -24.97 -25.42
N VAL A 947 -37.78 -25.88 -24.96
CA VAL A 947 -39.14 -25.63 -24.47
C VAL A 947 -39.09 -24.83 -23.17
N LEU A 948 -39.69 -23.64 -23.17
CA LEU A 948 -40.02 -22.92 -21.93
C LEU A 948 -41.22 -23.60 -21.26
N GLY A 949 -40.95 -24.36 -20.21
CA GLY A 949 -41.96 -25.00 -19.36
C GLY A 949 -42.72 -24.03 -18.47
N GLY A 950 -43.54 -23.16 -19.06
CA GLY A 950 -44.60 -22.45 -18.35
C GLY A 950 -45.88 -23.30 -18.36
N GLY A 951 -46.37 -23.70 -17.20
CA GLY A 951 -47.62 -24.44 -17.10
C GLY A 951 -48.84 -23.51 -17.19
N LEU A 952 -49.59 -23.63 -18.31
CA LEU A 952 -50.96 -23.12 -18.53
C LEU A 952 -51.07 -21.56 -18.59
N ASP A 953 -51.81 -20.93 -19.51
CA ASP A 953 -52.86 -21.42 -20.42
C ASP A 953 -52.98 -20.62 -21.74
N ALA A 954 -53.60 -21.26 -22.75
CA ALA A 954 -54.31 -20.71 -23.92
C ALA A 954 -53.60 -19.81 -24.99
N PRO A 955 -53.69 -20.16 -26.31
CA PRO A 955 -53.15 -19.37 -27.42
C PRO A 955 -54.21 -18.62 -28.26
N GLN A 956 -53.84 -17.53 -28.94
CA GLN A 956 -54.49 -17.10 -30.20
C GLN A 956 -53.50 -16.60 -31.27
N ARG A 957 -53.80 -16.92 -32.54
CA ARG A 957 -53.03 -16.63 -33.76
C ARG A 957 -53.48 -15.29 -34.38
N GLY A 958 -52.60 -14.58 -35.12
CA GLY A 958 -52.94 -13.22 -35.64
C GLY A 958 -52.41 -12.73 -37.01
N VAL A 959 -51.31 -13.27 -37.56
CA VAL A 959 -50.81 -12.96 -38.94
C VAL A 959 -50.36 -11.46 -39.16
N PRO A 960 -49.94 -10.92 -40.34
CA PRO A 960 -48.53 -10.49 -40.48
C PRO A 960 -48.23 -9.05 -40.98
N ILE A 961 -47.04 -8.55 -40.60
CA ILE A 961 -46.09 -7.68 -41.35
C ILE A 961 -46.47 -6.20 -41.69
N ALA A 962 -45.46 -5.34 -41.49
CA ALA A 962 -45.23 -3.96 -41.97
C ALA A 962 -45.85 -2.78 -41.20
N GLY A 963 -44.98 -1.84 -40.80
CA GLY A 963 -45.35 -0.53 -40.26
C GLY A 963 -44.27 0.10 -39.37
N VAL A 964 -43.49 1.02 -39.93
CA VAL A 964 -42.69 1.98 -39.12
C VAL A 964 -43.61 3.11 -38.68
N ILE A 965 -43.54 3.55 -37.43
CA ILE A 965 -43.54 4.97 -36.97
C ILE A 965 -43.58 5.03 -35.43
N ALA A 966 -42.94 6.04 -34.86
CA ALA A 966 -42.86 6.33 -33.43
C ALA A 966 -43.74 7.53 -33.02
N HIS A 967 -43.69 7.88 -31.72
CA HIS A 967 -44.42 8.94 -31.01
C HIS A 967 -45.87 8.64 -30.59
N GLY A 968 -46.35 9.10 -29.43
CA GLY A 968 -45.62 9.79 -28.35
C GLY A 968 -46.52 10.60 -27.40
N GLY A 969 -46.04 10.86 -26.18
CA GLY A 969 -46.71 11.72 -25.17
C GLY A 969 -47.85 11.04 -24.40
N GLN A 970 -48.34 11.59 -23.28
CA GLN A 970 -47.81 12.69 -22.46
C GLN A 970 -48.39 12.61 -21.02
N LYS A 971 -47.82 13.37 -20.08
CA LYS A 971 -48.23 13.47 -18.66
C LYS A 971 -49.71 13.85 -18.44
N ARG A 972 -50.23 13.47 -17.26
CA ARG A 972 -51.19 14.12 -16.31
C ARG A 972 -51.96 13.02 -15.57
N ASP A 973 -52.49 13.14 -14.35
CA ASP A 973 -52.40 14.11 -13.23
C ASP A 973 -52.92 13.37 -11.97
N LEU A 974 -53.02 14.09 -10.83
CA LEU A 974 -53.87 13.82 -9.64
C LEU A 974 -53.18 13.28 -8.37
N ALA A 975 -53.90 13.44 -7.26
CA ALA A 975 -53.35 13.65 -5.91
C ALA A 975 -54.25 13.09 -4.81
N ARG A 976 -53.69 13.03 -3.57
CA ARG A 976 -54.35 13.03 -2.25
C ARG A 976 -55.09 11.76 -1.79
N GLU A 977 -55.40 11.80 -0.48
CA GLU A 977 -56.14 10.85 0.38
C GLU A 977 -55.32 9.60 0.76
N GLN A 978 -54.95 9.29 2.02
CA GLN A 978 -55.38 9.65 3.40
C GLN A 978 -56.59 8.85 3.95
N VAL A 979 -56.46 8.37 5.21
CA VAL A 979 -57.49 7.70 6.05
C VAL A 979 -57.80 6.25 5.59
N ALA A 980 -58.05 5.20 6.40
CA ALA A 980 -58.18 4.95 7.86
C ALA A 980 -57.56 3.54 8.16
N HIS A 981 -57.59 2.90 9.34
CA HIS A 981 -58.14 3.08 10.70
C HIS A 981 -57.12 2.33 11.63
N ASP A 982 -56.87 2.74 12.88
CA ASP A 982 -57.66 2.44 14.10
C ASP A 982 -57.90 0.91 14.32
N ASP A 983 -57.88 0.36 15.53
CA ASP A 983 -57.94 1.01 16.85
C ASP A 983 -57.44 0.10 18.00
N ASP A 984 -57.10 0.74 19.13
CA ASP A 984 -57.41 0.37 20.55
C ASP A 984 -57.20 -1.10 21.08
N ALA A 985 -56.99 -1.38 22.38
CA ALA A 985 -57.00 -0.54 23.59
C ALA A 985 -56.42 -1.29 24.82
N ARG A 986 -55.85 -0.54 25.78
CA ARG A 986 -56.13 -0.59 27.26
C ARG A 986 -55.90 -1.92 28.05
N ASP A 987 -55.66 -1.92 29.37
CA ASP A 987 -55.36 -0.86 30.36
C ASP A 987 -54.68 -1.45 31.62
N HIS A 988 -54.14 -0.57 32.48
CA HIS A 988 -54.06 -0.60 33.98
C HIS A 988 -53.76 -1.91 34.77
N SER A 989 -53.11 -1.91 35.94
CA SER A 989 -52.28 -0.97 36.72
C SER A 989 -51.47 -1.82 37.76
N ASP A 990 -50.79 -1.38 38.83
CA ASP A 990 -50.73 -0.10 39.58
C ASP A 990 -49.46 0.02 40.47
N GLN A 991 -49.32 1.18 41.16
CA GLN A 991 -48.72 1.48 42.50
C GLN A 991 -47.58 0.60 43.12
N ASP A 992 -46.61 1.14 43.90
CA ASP A 992 -46.55 2.43 44.61
C ASP A 992 -45.12 2.87 44.99
N ARG A 993 -44.88 4.21 45.06
CA ARG A 993 -44.11 4.99 46.07
C ARG A 993 -42.65 4.62 46.52
N ASP A 994 -41.73 5.57 46.85
CA ASP A 994 -41.81 7.04 47.01
C ASP A 994 -40.40 7.74 47.04
N ARG A 995 -40.40 9.09 46.94
CA ARG A 995 -39.39 10.12 47.39
C ARG A 995 -38.17 10.52 46.52
N HIS A 996 -38.36 11.63 45.78
CA HIS A 996 -37.71 12.96 45.99
C HIS A 996 -36.19 13.09 46.28
N ARG A 997 -35.39 14.02 45.72
CA ARG A 997 -35.56 15.37 45.07
C ARG A 997 -34.31 15.62 44.16
N VAL A 998 -34.37 16.11 42.91
CA VAL A 998 -34.65 17.48 42.40
C VAL A 998 -33.43 18.44 42.35
N PHE A 999 -32.93 18.65 41.12
CA PHE A 999 -32.42 19.89 40.46
C PHE A 999 -30.91 20.29 40.40
N HIS A 1000 -30.39 20.16 39.17
CA HIS A 1000 -29.75 21.18 38.30
C HIS A 1000 -28.34 21.80 38.53
N VAL A 1001 -27.45 21.48 37.56
CA VAL A 1001 -26.81 22.39 36.57
C VAL A 1001 -25.93 23.55 37.09
N ARG A 1002 -24.61 23.41 36.86
CA ARG A 1002 -23.97 23.98 35.66
C ARG A 1002 -22.87 23.07 35.13
#